data_AF-A0A7X7DMJ5-F1
#
_entry.id   AF-A0A7X7DMJ5-F1
#
_cell.length_a   1.000
_cell.length_b   1.000
_cell.length_c   1.000
_cell.angle_alpha   90.00
_cell.angle_beta   90.00
_cell.angle_gamma   90.00
#
_symmetry.space_group_name_H-M   'P 1'
#
loop_
_entity.id
_entity.type
_entity.pdbx_description
1 polymer ?
#
loop_
_entity_poly.entity_id
_entity_poly.type
_entity_poly.pdbx_seq_one_letter_code
_entity_poly.pdbx_strand_id
1 'polypeptide(L)'
;MVYIYSVYYMGSFKEMVGIMTQNKWIYFLSCFLLGSAFVNAQVQVPPAELDVIIRDFEVTHPDFENFTEEQGNILAGVMPATVLDYINNPIWMAKAKRPVTEKCANQATPAAGIPMGVNGYPMATSPNAFLPPYLQFHAAAGAAVQYGEFSSCHTDAFFNPKGLSKLRGYLHELCPGAVEDGNSCNGGSICGKRDWAQTVYITPGMVQQNLYIPMENGALNFYAAKPVKARTACDNDAFDQWYTSVPDYNLETKTTLSLPSIGNNYYQIDYNWNNGGYFPLDVVNPTTGVWESMNTPPGSSQFGPQSLSIFCPPYNYKWAANQVDMNGQSTSNLCAAWLASGGPRSPLAAAVAANSAFVGTNTPGTSKLRNYNFTMMGYGKFKYKAGSTEVFEFAGDDDMWIFVDGVLAVDLGGTHLAAPGKVDIALLAANRHGCQDGQPLAAEAALNGCWTDNSWHHLHFFYADRQTDGSNMRIKTSLSEIAPTIFGQPVILSAEFMPEGNSFVTNLVVNTQLNEFSTNLIANSSVVDATYFPIIVARSTLKIDPLTGVQTVTLDTLAFRVEGFNYVDYKPAAGGYIYELRGSLCTEPTCTEKVNPQNGDLLSFNFSTEATSEARNRFSYTNTGFTITSTTDKTVGSYYWGFGKLIMSVETEIIPTDSTIDRPKFDNDKLLNDIPLVNNQLPMNATGEIIVSALPEEYAQNSDIKKWLEDHPEYTSAPSGNGGTSGALVNGGVDPTGRFAFVQSYNNSAGTDGPADTRCYVDGNGTESCASITFLTGQPFRINVRVFDHLGHFVSQYNETITKEAMDVILNKPSAPAGQSQCTDNITHTMYPAAASGLAVINVKMYPVSQSGRKIATGPYIYQVALIEQPNKHCVNFGGTQNFVDEAYKRTHFTMKRGYRRINQ
;
A
#
# COMPACT_ATOMS: atom_id res chain seq x y z
N MET A 1 -15.38 8.27 1.74
CA MET A 1 -15.23 8.75 0.34
C MET A 1 -15.76 10.16 0.27
N VAL A 2 -14.91 11.14 -0.08
CA VAL A 2 -15.36 12.50 -0.42
C VAL A 2 -15.27 12.64 -1.93
N TYR A 3 -16.42 12.48 -2.59
CA TYR A 3 -16.65 12.93 -3.96
C TYR A 3 -18.11 13.41 -4.05
N ILE A 4 -18.30 14.50 -4.81
CA ILE A 4 -19.58 15.14 -5.22
C ILE A 4 -20.15 16.07 -4.13
N TYR A 5 -20.21 17.40 -4.31
CA TYR A 5 -20.90 18.09 -5.39
C TYR A 5 -20.07 19.19 -6.05
N SER A 6 -19.95 19.11 -7.37
CA SER A 6 -19.76 20.25 -8.27
C SER A 6 -20.61 20.01 -9.50
N VAL A 7 -21.10 21.10 -10.08
CA VAL A 7 -21.97 21.21 -11.28
C VAL A 7 -23.47 21.11 -10.99
N TYR A 8 -24.11 22.27 -10.84
CA TYR A 8 -25.22 22.74 -11.69
C TYR A 8 -25.58 24.17 -11.24
N TYR A 9 -25.22 25.18 -12.05
CA TYR A 9 -25.96 26.42 -12.32
C TYR A 9 -25.04 27.38 -13.11
N MET A 10 -24.91 27.13 -14.42
CA MET A 10 -24.67 28.20 -15.38
C MET A 10 -26.02 28.59 -15.96
N GLY A 11 -26.56 29.71 -15.50
CA GLY A 11 -27.79 30.32 -16.00
C GLY A 11 -27.70 31.83 -15.83
N SER A 12 -27.89 32.58 -16.90
CA SER A 12 -27.56 33.99 -17.08
C SER A 12 -28.17 34.95 -16.05
N PHE A 13 -27.32 35.82 -15.50
CA PHE A 13 -27.60 36.86 -14.51
C PHE A 13 -28.35 38.10 -15.06
N LYS A 14 -29.27 37.95 -16.04
CA LYS A 14 -29.81 39.11 -16.78
C LYS A 14 -31.34 39.28 -16.86
N GLU A 15 -32.15 38.46 -16.19
CA GLU A 15 -33.62 38.55 -16.31
C GLU A 15 -34.42 38.66 -15.00
N MET A 16 -33.80 38.97 -13.85
CA MET A 16 -34.55 39.28 -12.62
C MET A 16 -34.27 40.68 -12.09
N VAL A 17 -34.48 41.69 -12.94
CA VAL A 17 -34.65 43.09 -12.48
C VAL A 17 -36.11 43.47 -12.68
N GLY A 18 -36.91 43.27 -11.64
CA GLY A 18 -38.30 43.69 -11.65
C GLY A 18 -39.00 43.40 -10.31
N ILE A 19 -39.12 44.45 -9.49
CA ILE A 19 -40.05 44.58 -8.36
C ILE A 19 -39.59 43.91 -7.04
N MET A 20 -38.87 44.66 -6.19
CA MET A 20 -39.07 44.66 -4.73
C MET A 20 -38.33 45.81 -4.03
N THR A 21 -38.96 46.41 -3.02
CA THR A 21 -38.68 47.73 -2.43
C THR A 21 -37.55 47.77 -1.38
N GLN A 22 -37.04 48.99 -1.12
CA GLN A 22 -35.84 49.36 -0.32
C GLN A 22 -35.73 48.75 1.10
N ASN A 23 -36.80 48.26 1.71
CA ASN A 23 -36.77 47.75 3.09
C ASN A 23 -36.24 46.32 3.25
N LYS A 24 -35.93 45.61 2.15
CA LYS A 24 -35.22 44.31 2.21
C LYS A 24 -33.69 44.42 2.18
N TRP A 25 -33.13 45.58 1.83
CA TRP A 25 -31.67 45.77 1.82
C TRP A 25 -31.04 45.76 3.21
N ILE A 26 -31.75 46.20 4.25
CA ILE A 26 -31.21 46.28 5.62
C ILE A 26 -31.11 44.90 6.30
N TYR A 27 -31.96 43.93 5.91
CA TYR A 27 -31.84 42.54 6.36
C TYR A 27 -30.85 41.73 5.51
N PHE A 28 -30.67 42.08 4.23
CA PHE A 28 -29.69 41.41 3.37
C PHE A 28 -28.24 41.83 3.70
N LEU A 29 -28.01 43.09 4.11
CA LEU A 29 -26.67 43.55 4.54
C LEU A 29 -26.29 43.10 5.96
N SER A 30 -27.25 42.89 6.86
CA SER A 30 -26.97 42.42 8.23
C SER A 30 -26.70 40.91 8.32
N CYS A 31 -27.19 40.10 7.38
CA CYS A 31 -26.78 38.70 7.23
C CYS A 31 -25.43 38.53 6.50
N PHE A 32 -24.96 39.53 5.73
CA PHE A 32 -23.65 39.48 5.05
C PHE A 32 -22.49 40.03 5.89
N LEU A 33 -22.75 40.84 6.92
CA LEU A 33 -21.71 41.39 7.81
C LEU A 33 -21.49 40.61 9.11
N LEU A 34 -22.27 39.55 9.37
CA LEU A 34 -22.06 38.58 10.47
C LEU A 34 -21.78 37.15 9.95
N GLY A 35 -21.54 37.01 8.64
CA GLY A 35 -21.34 35.74 7.95
C GLY A 35 -20.04 35.69 7.15
N SER A 36 -18.92 36.15 7.72
CA SER A 36 -17.58 35.91 7.15
C SER A 36 -16.50 36.10 8.20
N ALA A 37 -16.61 35.34 9.29
CA ALA A 37 -15.45 34.88 10.06
C ALA A 37 -15.55 33.35 10.20
N PHE A 38 -15.91 32.67 9.12
CA PHE A 38 -15.43 31.30 8.95
C PHE A 38 -13.94 31.46 8.66
N VAL A 39 -13.14 31.41 9.73
CA VAL A 39 -11.80 30.89 9.60
C VAL A 39 -12.01 29.52 8.97
N ASN A 40 -11.66 29.39 7.69
CA ASN A 40 -11.40 28.09 7.09
C ASN A 40 -10.36 27.46 8.02
N ALA A 41 -10.80 26.63 8.96
CA ALA A 41 -9.97 25.55 9.44
C ALA A 41 -9.73 24.73 8.17
N GLN A 42 -8.64 25.04 7.46
CA GLN A 42 -8.18 24.20 6.38
C GLN A 42 -8.06 22.83 7.01
N VAL A 43 -8.90 21.89 6.56
CA VAL A 43 -8.64 20.48 6.79
C VAL A 43 -7.28 20.27 6.15
N GLN A 44 -6.24 20.21 6.99
CA GLN A 44 -4.87 20.06 6.55
C GLN A 44 -4.82 18.74 5.79
N VAL A 45 -4.69 18.81 4.46
CA VAL A 45 -4.52 17.60 3.64
C VAL A 45 -3.26 16.93 4.17
N PRO A 46 -3.34 15.67 4.66
CA PRO A 46 -2.18 15.00 5.22
C PRO A 46 -1.07 14.95 4.16
N PRO A 47 0.19 15.12 4.58
CA PRO A 47 1.32 15.08 3.66
C PRO A 47 1.39 13.71 2.98
N ALA A 48 1.91 13.68 1.75
CA ALA A 48 2.32 12.43 1.14
C ALA A 48 3.59 11.93 1.85
N GLU A 49 3.64 10.67 2.24
CA GLU A 49 4.82 10.10 2.90
C GLU A 49 5.42 8.97 2.05
N LEU A 50 6.75 8.91 2.03
CA LEU A 50 7.52 7.83 1.42
C LEU A 50 8.39 7.18 2.49
N ASP A 51 8.56 5.87 2.43
CA ASP A 51 9.52 5.17 3.28
C ASP A 51 10.93 5.49 2.80
N VAL A 52 11.85 5.80 3.70
CA VAL A 52 13.25 6.04 3.36
C VAL A 52 14.20 5.27 4.27
N ILE A 53 15.24 4.73 3.65
CA ILE A 53 16.40 4.12 4.31
C ILE A 53 17.61 4.96 3.96
N ILE A 54 18.15 5.64 4.96
CA ILE A 54 19.30 6.51 4.84
C ILE A 54 20.52 5.76 5.36
N ARG A 55 21.62 5.82 4.61
CA ARG A 55 22.91 5.28 5.04
C ARG A 55 23.89 6.42 5.13
N ASP A 56 24.36 6.68 6.34
CA ASP A 56 25.37 7.69 6.64
C ASP A 56 26.75 7.05 6.63
N PHE A 57 27.72 7.67 5.96
CA PHE A 57 29.08 7.16 5.80
C PHE A 57 30.07 8.07 6.51
N GLU A 58 31.19 7.50 6.96
CA GLU A 58 32.30 8.31 7.46
C GLU A 58 33.01 9.01 6.29
N VAL A 59 33.42 10.27 6.46
CA VAL A 59 34.06 11.12 5.42
C VAL A 59 35.34 10.52 4.81
N THR A 60 35.87 9.48 5.43
CA THR A 60 37.02 8.69 4.97
C THR A 60 36.68 7.71 3.84
N HIS A 61 35.39 7.51 3.53
CA HIS A 61 34.94 6.60 2.49
C HIS A 61 35.61 6.89 1.14
N PRO A 62 36.14 5.88 0.42
CA PRO A 62 37.07 6.09 -0.69
C PRO A 62 36.47 6.75 -1.94
N ASP A 63 35.14 6.73 -2.07
CA ASP A 63 34.38 7.31 -3.18
C ASP A 63 33.85 8.72 -2.87
N PHE A 64 34.08 9.23 -1.65
CA PHE A 64 33.75 10.60 -1.25
C PHE A 64 34.81 11.59 -1.75
N GLU A 65 34.37 12.76 -2.25
CA GLU A 65 35.27 13.87 -2.64
C GLU A 65 36.45 13.42 -3.52
N ASN A 66 36.16 12.65 -4.57
CA ASN A 66 37.19 12.12 -5.46
C ASN A 66 37.25 12.86 -6.80
N PHE A 67 38.30 13.68 -6.97
CA PHE A 67 38.40 14.70 -8.03
C PHE A 67 39.10 14.22 -9.31
N THR A 68 38.53 13.26 -10.02
CA THR A 68 39.11 12.80 -11.31
C THR A 68 39.05 13.84 -12.42
N GLU A 69 38.20 14.85 -12.28
CA GLU A 69 38.12 16.05 -13.11
C GLU A 69 39.39 16.91 -13.03
N GLU A 70 40.06 16.96 -11.88
CA GLU A 70 41.30 17.73 -11.67
C GLU A 70 42.57 17.03 -12.18
N GLN A 71 42.43 15.86 -12.82
CA GLN A 71 43.53 15.06 -13.38
C GLN A 71 44.59 15.91 -14.09
N GLY A 72 44.18 16.87 -14.92
CA GLY A 72 45.10 17.71 -15.68
C GLY A 72 46.05 18.52 -14.78
N ASN A 73 45.50 19.11 -13.72
CA ASN A 73 46.27 19.88 -12.74
C ASN A 73 47.16 18.98 -11.88
N ILE A 74 46.68 17.77 -11.56
CA ILE A 74 47.40 16.76 -10.79
C ILE A 74 48.60 16.21 -11.56
N LEU A 75 48.38 15.77 -12.80
CA LEU A 75 49.44 15.22 -13.66
C LEU A 75 50.47 16.28 -14.06
N ALA A 76 50.06 17.56 -14.11
CA ALA A 76 50.97 18.68 -14.38
C ALA A 76 51.76 19.14 -13.14
N GLY A 77 51.48 18.61 -11.94
CA GLY A 77 52.17 19.00 -10.70
C GLY A 77 51.89 20.43 -10.25
N VAL A 78 50.75 21.01 -10.65
CA VAL A 78 50.36 22.42 -10.39
C VAL A 78 49.50 22.54 -9.13
N MET A 79 49.41 21.48 -8.32
CA MET A 79 48.60 21.44 -7.10
C MET A 79 49.33 22.10 -5.92
N PRO A 80 48.62 22.82 -5.02
CA PRO A 80 49.23 23.43 -3.83
C PRO A 80 49.92 22.40 -2.92
N ALA A 81 51.01 22.78 -2.26
CA ALA A 81 51.72 21.90 -1.31
C ALA A 81 50.84 21.38 -0.16
N THR A 82 49.75 22.07 0.18
CA THR A 82 48.76 21.65 1.19
C THR A 82 47.93 20.42 0.79
N VAL A 83 48.14 19.86 -0.40
CA VAL A 83 47.45 18.69 -0.96
C VAL A 83 48.33 17.42 -0.91
N LEU A 84 49.48 17.49 -0.22
CA LEU A 84 50.50 16.43 -0.15
C LEU A 84 49.94 15.05 0.21
N ASP A 85 48.91 14.97 1.07
CA ASP A 85 48.31 13.70 1.47
C ASP A 85 47.48 13.03 0.35
N TYR A 86 46.97 13.78 -0.62
CA TYR A 86 46.25 13.25 -1.78
C TYR A 86 47.19 12.73 -2.87
N ILE A 87 48.23 13.49 -3.20
CA ILE A 87 49.21 13.12 -4.24
C ILE A 87 50.01 11.88 -3.81
N ASN A 88 50.25 11.73 -2.52
CA ASN A 88 50.93 10.56 -1.95
C ASN A 88 49.99 9.37 -1.73
N ASN A 89 48.67 9.54 -1.92
CA ASN A 89 47.69 8.45 -1.76
C ASN A 89 47.60 7.63 -3.06
N PRO A 90 47.99 6.33 -3.04
CA PRO A 90 48.04 5.51 -4.24
C PRO A 90 46.67 5.22 -4.84
N ILE A 91 45.61 5.12 -4.03
CA ILE A 91 44.24 4.86 -4.48
C ILE A 91 43.72 6.08 -5.26
N TRP A 92 43.91 7.27 -4.69
CA TRP A 92 43.49 8.51 -5.33
C TRP A 92 44.26 8.77 -6.63
N MET A 93 45.58 8.58 -6.64
CA MET A 93 46.39 8.71 -7.86
C MET A 93 46.01 7.70 -8.95
N ALA A 94 45.53 6.52 -8.58
CA ALA A 94 45.01 5.56 -9.55
C ALA A 94 43.69 6.04 -10.17
N LYS A 95 42.75 6.51 -9.35
CA LYS A 95 41.48 7.10 -9.80
C LYS A 95 41.71 8.32 -10.70
N ALA A 96 42.59 9.24 -10.29
CA ALA A 96 42.96 10.43 -11.07
C ALA A 96 43.54 10.09 -12.46
N LYS A 97 44.03 8.87 -12.71
CA LYS A 97 44.57 8.43 -14.01
C LYS A 97 43.55 7.74 -14.92
N ARG A 98 42.27 7.69 -14.54
CA ARG A 98 41.21 7.08 -15.34
C ARG A 98 41.01 7.75 -16.70
N PRO A 99 40.59 6.98 -17.73
CA PRO A 99 40.23 7.55 -19.03
C PRO A 99 39.00 8.45 -18.88
N VAL A 100 38.84 9.41 -19.81
CA VAL A 100 37.74 10.40 -19.79
C VAL A 100 36.36 9.74 -19.70
N THR A 101 36.17 8.57 -20.31
CA THR A 101 34.90 7.81 -20.31
C THR A 101 34.48 7.23 -18.96
N GLU A 102 35.41 7.18 -17.99
CA GLU A 102 35.18 6.71 -16.63
C GLU A 102 35.10 7.85 -15.61
N LYS A 103 35.26 9.10 -16.05
CA LYS A 103 35.12 10.30 -15.21
C LYS A 103 33.67 10.67 -15.00
N CYS A 104 33.42 11.55 -14.04
CA CYS A 104 32.15 12.25 -13.91
C CYS A 104 31.99 13.26 -15.07
N ALA A 105 30.79 13.34 -15.63
CA ALA A 105 30.45 14.27 -16.69
C ALA A 105 30.15 15.66 -16.12
N ASN A 106 30.80 16.69 -16.66
CA ASN A 106 30.54 18.08 -16.34
C ASN A 106 30.89 18.96 -17.57
N GLN A 107 30.85 20.28 -17.43
CA GLN A 107 31.16 21.19 -18.53
C GLN A 107 32.59 21.04 -19.07
N ALA A 108 33.55 20.61 -18.25
CA ALA A 108 34.94 20.35 -18.66
C ALA A 108 35.15 18.94 -19.25
N THR A 109 34.29 17.98 -18.90
CA THR A 109 34.33 16.59 -19.37
C THR A 109 33.04 16.15 -20.07
N PRO A 110 32.50 16.92 -21.05
CA PRO A 110 31.19 16.62 -21.63
C PRO A 110 31.15 15.28 -22.38
N ALA A 111 32.31 14.77 -22.82
CA ALA A 111 32.43 13.46 -23.48
C ALA A 111 32.19 12.26 -22.54
N ALA A 112 32.15 12.47 -21.22
CA ALA A 112 31.86 11.41 -20.25
C ALA A 112 30.36 11.15 -20.06
N GLY A 113 29.49 12.00 -20.63
CA GLY A 113 28.06 11.96 -20.39
C GLY A 113 27.21 12.70 -21.42
N ILE A 114 26.02 13.14 -20.99
CA ILE A 114 25.05 13.83 -21.85
C ILE A 114 24.42 15.04 -21.14
N PRO A 115 24.06 16.11 -21.88
CA PRO A 115 23.32 17.23 -21.31
C PRO A 115 21.85 16.84 -21.03
N MET A 116 21.30 17.35 -19.94
CA MET A 116 19.87 17.17 -19.61
C MET A 116 19.00 18.30 -20.14
N GLY A 117 17.76 17.98 -20.51
CA GLY A 117 16.78 18.98 -20.93
C GLY A 117 16.14 19.74 -19.76
N VAL A 118 15.76 21.00 -19.97
CA VAL A 118 15.09 21.86 -18.97
C VAL A 118 13.84 21.25 -18.33
N ASN A 119 13.13 20.36 -19.05
CA ASN A 119 11.92 19.71 -18.55
C ASN A 119 12.18 18.35 -17.88
N GLY A 120 13.44 18.01 -17.59
CA GLY A 120 13.80 16.78 -16.87
C GLY A 120 13.78 15.50 -17.72
N TYR A 121 13.91 15.63 -19.04
CA TYR A 121 14.00 14.50 -19.97
C TYR A 121 15.33 14.53 -20.75
N PRO A 122 15.85 13.36 -21.17
CA PRO A 122 16.94 13.31 -22.13
C PRO A 122 16.54 13.93 -23.48
N MET A 123 17.51 14.57 -24.13
CA MET A 123 17.30 15.30 -25.38
C MET A 123 17.43 14.38 -26.60
N ALA A 124 16.67 14.64 -27.68
CA ALA A 124 16.78 13.86 -28.91
C ALA A 124 18.16 13.95 -29.58
N THR A 125 18.90 15.05 -29.39
CA THR A 125 20.27 15.23 -29.88
C THR A 125 21.31 14.46 -29.08
N SER A 126 20.98 14.06 -27.86
CA SER A 126 21.86 13.39 -26.90
C SER A 126 21.07 12.35 -26.10
N PRO A 127 20.59 11.27 -26.74
CA PRO A 127 19.72 10.30 -26.08
C PRO A 127 20.46 9.51 -24.99
N ASN A 128 19.76 9.16 -23.91
CA ASN A 128 20.28 8.25 -22.89
C ASN A 128 20.03 6.79 -23.32
N ALA A 129 21.04 6.14 -23.91
CA ALA A 129 20.94 4.77 -24.40
C ALA A 129 20.76 3.69 -23.31
N PHE A 130 20.91 4.04 -22.02
CA PHE A 130 20.78 3.11 -20.89
C PHE A 130 19.34 3.04 -20.34
N LEU A 131 18.47 3.94 -20.78
CA LEU A 131 17.04 3.88 -20.48
C LEU A 131 16.31 2.95 -21.47
N PRO A 132 15.11 2.46 -21.10
CA PRO A 132 14.20 1.81 -22.04
C PRO A 132 14.02 2.64 -23.32
N PRO A 133 13.87 2.01 -24.52
CA PRO A 133 13.86 2.71 -25.81
C PRO A 133 12.94 3.94 -25.90
N TYR A 134 11.76 3.90 -25.27
CA TYR A 134 10.78 4.98 -25.28
C TYR A 134 11.06 6.10 -24.26
N LEU A 135 12.07 5.95 -23.41
CA LEU A 135 12.55 6.94 -22.44
C LEU A 135 13.93 7.53 -22.81
N GLN A 136 14.60 7.01 -23.84
CA GLN A 136 15.94 7.46 -24.23
C GLN A 136 15.98 8.93 -24.66
N PHE A 137 14.84 9.50 -25.07
CA PHE A 137 14.65 10.93 -25.26
C PHE A 137 13.16 11.27 -25.19
N HIS A 138 12.84 12.55 -25.01
CA HIS A 138 11.46 13.04 -25.09
C HIS A 138 11.36 14.31 -25.94
N ALA A 139 10.31 14.41 -26.77
CA ALA A 139 10.12 15.58 -27.64
C ALA A 139 9.95 16.89 -26.85
N ALA A 140 9.43 16.80 -25.62
CA ALA A 140 9.28 17.94 -24.72
C ALA A 140 10.51 18.19 -23.83
N ALA A 141 11.68 17.60 -24.09
CA ALA A 141 12.89 17.82 -23.26
C ALA A 141 13.30 19.31 -23.17
N GLY A 142 13.04 20.08 -24.22
CA GLY A 142 13.46 21.48 -24.33
C GLY A 142 14.95 21.64 -24.66
N ALA A 143 15.52 22.78 -24.31
CA ALA A 143 16.95 23.05 -24.47
C ALA A 143 17.76 22.41 -23.33
N ALA A 144 19.09 22.36 -23.50
CA ALA A 144 19.98 21.91 -22.44
C ALA A 144 19.84 22.82 -21.20
N VAL A 145 19.63 22.22 -20.03
CA VAL A 145 19.45 22.95 -18.78
C VAL A 145 20.78 23.54 -18.31
N GLN A 146 20.72 24.78 -17.84
CA GLN A 146 21.85 25.46 -17.25
C GLN A 146 21.56 25.80 -15.79
N TYR A 147 22.50 25.48 -14.92
CA TYR A 147 22.47 25.80 -13.49
C TYR A 147 23.61 26.76 -13.17
N GLY A 148 23.35 27.73 -12.29
CA GLY A 148 24.29 28.83 -12.07
C GLY A 148 24.01 29.67 -10.84
N GLU A 149 24.82 30.72 -10.67
CA GLU A 149 24.65 31.78 -9.68
C GLU A 149 24.24 33.08 -10.34
N PHE A 150 23.33 33.79 -9.69
CA PHE A 150 22.71 35.00 -10.18
C PHE A 150 22.70 36.05 -9.08
N SER A 151 22.88 37.32 -9.46
CA SER A 151 22.94 38.46 -8.54
C SER A 151 21.89 39.52 -8.85
N SER A 152 21.78 40.49 -7.94
CA SER A 152 20.73 41.51 -7.97
C SER A 152 19.34 40.88 -7.94
N CYS A 153 19.19 39.83 -7.13
CA CYS A 153 17.91 39.14 -6.96
C CYS A 153 17.00 39.89 -5.99
N HIS A 154 15.69 39.84 -6.28
CA HIS A 154 14.66 40.44 -5.44
C HIS A 154 13.80 39.36 -4.79
N THR A 155 13.01 39.75 -3.79
CA THR A 155 12.12 38.84 -3.07
C THR A 155 11.09 38.22 -4.01
N ASP A 156 10.93 36.90 -3.95
CA ASP A 156 9.92 36.14 -4.66
C ASP A 156 9.32 35.10 -3.72
N ALA A 157 8.00 34.89 -3.77
CA ALA A 157 7.34 34.02 -2.81
C ALA A 157 7.77 32.54 -2.91
N PHE A 158 8.21 32.11 -4.09
CA PHE A 158 8.56 30.73 -4.38
C PHE A 158 10.08 30.52 -4.42
N PHE A 159 10.77 31.31 -5.25
CA PHE A 159 12.20 31.13 -5.52
C PHE A 159 13.12 31.89 -4.56
N ASN A 160 12.65 32.98 -3.95
CA ASN A 160 13.47 33.80 -3.05
C ASN A 160 12.68 34.38 -1.86
N PRO A 161 12.07 33.51 -1.02
CA PRO A 161 11.24 33.97 0.09
C PRO A 161 12.04 34.75 1.14
N LYS A 162 13.36 34.53 1.19
CA LYS A 162 14.28 35.20 2.13
C LYS A 162 14.83 36.54 1.60
N GLY A 163 14.52 36.93 0.36
CA GLY A 163 15.02 38.18 -0.22
C GLY A 163 16.55 38.24 -0.34
N LEU A 164 17.19 37.10 -0.63
CA LEU A 164 18.63 37.02 -0.84
C LEU A 164 19.04 37.83 -2.07
N SER A 165 20.17 38.53 -1.98
CA SER A 165 20.72 39.34 -3.08
C SER A 165 21.40 38.50 -4.17
N LYS A 166 21.68 37.23 -3.85
CA LYS A 166 22.24 36.20 -4.74
C LYS A 166 21.47 34.90 -4.59
N LEU A 167 21.27 34.19 -5.69
CA LEU A 167 20.60 32.89 -5.73
C LEU A 167 21.37 31.92 -6.62
N ARG A 168 21.23 30.62 -6.33
CA ARG A 168 21.63 29.54 -7.24
C ARG A 168 20.42 28.77 -7.73
N GLY A 169 20.44 28.36 -8.98
CA GLY A 169 19.29 27.68 -9.58
C GLY A 169 19.39 27.59 -11.09
N TYR A 170 18.27 27.30 -11.73
CA TYR A 170 18.23 27.20 -13.18
C TYR A 170 18.18 28.58 -13.85
N LEU A 171 18.98 28.76 -14.91
CA LEU A 171 19.02 30.00 -15.70
C LEU A 171 17.63 30.38 -16.22
N HIS A 172 16.87 29.40 -16.71
CA HIS A 172 15.57 29.64 -17.31
C HIS A 172 14.49 30.05 -16.29
N GLU A 173 14.70 29.76 -15.01
CA GLU A 173 13.81 30.17 -13.91
C GLU A 173 14.24 31.52 -13.35
N LEU A 174 15.52 31.69 -13.02
CA LEU A 174 15.99 32.83 -12.23
C LEU A 174 16.42 34.04 -13.08
N CYS A 175 16.97 33.80 -14.26
CA CYS A 175 17.59 34.84 -15.10
C CYS A 175 17.43 34.56 -16.61
N PRO A 176 16.19 34.41 -17.11
CA PRO A 176 15.96 34.19 -18.54
C PRO A 176 16.53 35.34 -19.38
N GLY A 177 17.07 35.01 -20.56
CA GLY A 177 17.61 35.97 -21.53
C GLY A 177 19.10 36.30 -21.41
N ALA A 178 19.76 35.95 -20.30
CA ALA A 178 21.20 36.16 -20.14
C ALA A 178 22.03 35.10 -20.88
N VAL A 179 22.58 35.48 -22.03
CA VAL A 179 23.30 34.55 -22.93
C VAL A 179 24.70 34.17 -22.41
N GLU A 180 25.40 35.10 -21.75
CA GLU A 180 26.78 34.93 -21.28
C GLU A 180 26.95 35.44 -19.84
N ASP A 181 28.00 34.98 -19.18
CA ASP A 181 28.34 35.40 -17.82
C ASP A 181 28.62 36.91 -17.77
N GLY A 182 28.03 37.60 -16.79
CA GLY A 182 28.08 39.05 -16.67
C GLY A 182 26.91 39.80 -17.33
N ASN A 183 26.13 39.15 -18.21
CA ASN A 183 24.99 39.78 -18.87
C ASN A 183 23.81 40.01 -17.90
N SER A 184 23.02 41.04 -18.20
CA SER A 184 21.74 41.30 -17.53
C SER A 184 20.68 40.28 -17.96
N CYS A 185 19.79 39.95 -17.02
CA CYS A 185 18.60 39.13 -17.28
C CYS A 185 17.49 39.97 -17.95
N ASN A 186 16.47 39.31 -18.48
CA ASN A 186 15.28 40.00 -18.99
C ASN A 186 14.59 40.82 -17.89
N GLY A 187 13.93 41.92 -18.28
CA GLY A 187 13.13 42.71 -17.34
C GLY A 187 12.02 41.86 -16.69
N GLY A 188 11.90 41.95 -15.36
CA GLY A 188 10.95 41.15 -14.57
C GLY A 188 11.46 39.77 -14.12
N SER A 189 12.69 39.39 -14.48
CA SER A 189 13.35 38.19 -13.95
C SER A 189 13.63 38.31 -12.45
N ILE A 190 13.60 37.19 -11.72
CA ILE A 190 13.87 37.13 -10.28
C ILE A 190 15.23 37.74 -9.94
N CYS A 191 16.24 37.43 -10.75
CA CYS A 191 17.56 38.04 -10.67
C CYS A 191 17.81 39.02 -11.79
N GLY A 192 18.64 40.03 -11.53
CA GLY A 192 18.98 41.09 -12.49
C GLY A 192 20.22 40.78 -13.34
N LYS A 193 21.08 39.87 -12.88
CA LYS A 193 22.34 39.55 -13.55
C LYS A 193 22.73 38.07 -13.41
N ARG A 194 23.29 37.51 -14.49
CA ARG A 194 23.99 36.22 -14.49
C ARG A 194 25.43 36.41 -14.04
N ASP A 195 25.81 35.79 -12.92
CA ASP A 195 27.20 35.79 -12.47
C ASP A 195 27.98 34.69 -13.19
N TRP A 196 27.46 33.46 -13.14
CA TRP A 196 27.92 32.33 -13.95
C TRP A 196 26.79 31.32 -14.16
N ALA A 197 26.80 30.59 -15.27
CA ALA A 197 25.93 29.42 -15.46
C ALA A 197 26.58 28.39 -16.38
N GLN A 198 26.40 27.11 -16.04
CA GLN A 198 26.98 25.98 -16.77
C GLN A 198 25.89 25.03 -17.24
N THR A 199 26.14 24.36 -18.37
CA THR A 199 25.25 23.28 -18.83
C THR A 199 25.38 22.09 -17.89
N VAL A 200 24.25 21.53 -17.46
CA VAL A 200 24.23 20.37 -16.57
C VAL A 200 24.39 19.10 -17.39
N TYR A 201 25.45 18.36 -17.12
CA TYR A 201 25.75 17.06 -17.72
C TYR A 201 25.56 15.97 -16.67
N ILE A 202 24.97 14.85 -17.07
CA ILE A 202 24.86 13.64 -16.25
C ILE A 202 25.77 12.55 -16.81
N THR A 203 26.12 11.56 -15.98
CA THR A 203 26.91 10.37 -16.31
C THR A 203 26.01 9.14 -16.38
N PRO A 204 25.34 8.87 -17.52
CA PRO A 204 24.36 7.80 -17.59
C PRO A 204 25.00 6.41 -17.57
N GLY A 205 24.18 5.41 -17.26
CA GLY A 205 24.57 4.00 -17.32
C GLY A 205 25.49 3.55 -16.20
N MET A 206 25.51 4.25 -15.07
CA MET A 206 26.19 3.78 -13.85
C MET A 206 25.50 2.56 -13.26
N VAL A 207 24.18 2.45 -13.45
CA VAL A 207 23.34 1.36 -12.96
C VAL A 207 22.73 0.54 -14.09
N GLN A 208 22.39 -0.71 -13.80
CA GLN A 208 21.62 -1.55 -14.72
C GLN A 208 20.19 -1.05 -14.84
N GLN A 209 19.55 -1.34 -15.98
CA GLN A 209 18.16 -0.95 -16.22
C GLN A 209 17.17 -1.62 -15.25
N ASN A 210 17.47 -2.84 -14.79
CA ASN A 210 16.62 -3.57 -13.86
C ASN A 210 17.15 -3.45 -12.43
N LEU A 211 16.25 -3.14 -11.51
CA LEU A 211 16.52 -3.11 -10.09
C LEU A 211 16.67 -4.53 -9.54
N TYR A 212 17.61 -4.72 -8.63
CA TYR A 212 17.69 -5.97 -7.88
C TYR A 212 16.72 -5.90 -6.68
N ILE A 213 15.73 -6.77 -6.67
CA ILE A 213 14.76 -6.93 -5.57
C ILE A 213 14.91 -8.37 -5.05
N PRO A 214 15.47 -8.58 -3.85
CA PRO A 214 15.67 -9.92 -3.32
C PRO A 214 14.36 -10.59 -2.92
N MET A 215 14.32 -11.92 -2.98
CA MET A 215 13.26 -12.74 -2.41
C MET A 215 13.61 -13.11 -0.97
N GLU A 216 12.68 -12.89 -0.05
CA GLU A 216 12.79 -13.26 1.36
C GLU A 216 11.50 -13.97 1.78
N ASN A 217 11.63 -15.16 2.38
CA ASN A 217 10.48 -15.99 2.80
C ASN A 217 9.42 -16.22 1.70
N GLY A 218 9.85 -16.33 0.44
CA GLY A 218 8.96 -16.58 -0.70
C GLY A 218 8.24 -15.34 -1.26
N ALA A 219 8.56 -14.13 -0.79
CA ALA A 219 8.03 -12.87 -1.30
C ALA A 219 9.15 -11.88 -1.66
N LEU A 220 8.85 -10.91 -2.52
CA LEU A 220 9.79 -9.83 -2.85
C LEU A 220 9.96 -8.88 -1.66
N ASN A 221 11.22 -8.59 -1.31
CA ASN A 221 11.55 -7.59 -0.29
C ASN A 221 11.93 -6.27 -0.96
N PHE A 222 10.93 -5.38 -1.08
CA PHE A 222 11.11 -4.05 -1.68
C PHE A 222 12.00 -3.11 -0.87
N TYR A 223 12.18 -3.35 0.43
CA TYR A 223 13.02 -2.53 1.32
C TYR A 223 14.50 -2.93 1.27
N ALA A 224 14.81 -4.12 0.76
CA ALA A 224 16.17 -4.57 0.47
C ALA A 224 16.54 -4.41 -1.01
N ALA A 225 15.72 -3.69 -1.78
CA ALA A 225 16.00 -3.40 -3.19
C ALA A 225 17.21 -2.47 -3.33
N LYS A 226 18.02 -2.69 -4.38
CA LYS A 226 19.20 -1.87 -4.66
C LYS A 226 19.50 -1.77 -6.16
N PRO A 227 20.05 -0.63 -6.62
CA PRO A 227 20.62 -0.55 -7.95
C PRO A 227 21.82 -1.49 -8.06
N VAL A 228 22.06 -1.98 -9.27
CA VAL A 228 23.22 -2.83 -9.57
C VAL A 228 24.17 -2.05 -10.45
N LYS A 229 25.46 -2.02 -10.10
CA LYS A 229 26.50 -1.37 -10.92
C LYS A 229 26.51 -1.96 -12.33
N ALA A 230 26.42 -1.10 -13.35
CA ALA A 230 26.52 -1.50 -14.76
C ALA A 230 27.94 -1.35 -15.31
N ARG A 231 28.65 -0.28 -14.92
CA ARG A 231 30.02 -0.01 -15.37
C ARG A 231 30.79 0.79 -14.34
N THR A 232 32.11 0.81 -14.48
CA THR A 232 32.97 1.76 -13.78
C THR A 232 32.82 3.12 -14.42
N ALA A 233 32.26 4.08 -13.68
CA ALA A 233 32.09 5.46 -14.11
C ALA A 233 31.88 6.37 -12.90
N CYS A 234 32.36 7.60 -13.00
CA CYS A 234 32.27 8.61 -11.94
C CYS A 234 32.65 8.03 -10.56
N ASP A 235 33.81 7.38 -10.53
CA ASP A 235 34.49 6.91 -9.32
C ASP A 235 33.69 6.01 -8.39
N ASN A 236 32.80 5.21 -8.96
CA ASN A 236 31.93 4.27 -8.26
C ASN A 236 32.58 2.92 -7.89
N ASP A 237 33.81 2.91 -7.37
CA ASP A 237 34.50 1.64 -7.06
C ASP A 237 33.83 0.85 -5.94
N ALA A 238 33.34 1.55 -4.92
CA ALA A 238 32.61 1.03 -3.78
C ALA A 238 31.09 1.18 -3.95
N PHE A 239 30.58 1.13 -5.20
CA PHE A 239 29.15 1.33 -5.51
C PHE A 239 28.21 0.50 -4.63
N ASP A 240 28.50 -0.79 -4.43
CA ASP A 240 27.64 -1.66 -3.62
C ASP A 240 27.58 -1.22 -2.16
N GLN A 241 28.65 -0.65 -1.60
CA GLN A 241 28.69 -0.17 -0.22
C GLN A 241 27.75 1.01 -0.02
N TRP A 242 27.62 1.89 -1.02
CA TRP A 242 26.68 3.00 -0.98
C TRP A 242 25.25 2.50 -0.81
N TYR A 243 24.80 1.54 -1.60
CA TYR A 243 23.38 1.13 -1.63
C TYR A 243 23.05 -0.10 -0.78
N THR A 244 23.96 -0.52 0.10
CA THR A 244 23.73 -1.62 1.05
C THR A 244 24.24 -1.30 2.44
N SER A 245 23.64 -1.93 3.44
CA SER A 245 23.98 -1.69 4.83
C SER A 245 25.15 -2.61 5.19
N VAL A 246 26.33 -2.03 5.32
CA VAL A 246 27.57 -2.77 5.53
C VAL A 246 28.13 -2.39 6.90
N PRO A 247 28.25 -3.36 7.83
CA PRO A 247 28.84 -3.11 9.14
C PRO A 247 30.19 -2.41 9.01
N ASP A 248 30.46 -1.46 9.91
CA ASP A 248 31.68 -0.63 9.97
C ASP A 248 31.87 0.41 8.84
N TYR A 249 31.07 0.38 7.77
CA TYR A 249 31.17 1.37 6.67
C TYR A 249 30.07 2.41 6.70
N ASN A 250 28.85 2.02 7.08
CA ASN A 250 27.73 2.94 7.18
C ASN A 250 26.83 2.66 8.38
N LEU A 251 26.14 3.72 8.80
CA LEU A 251 25.09 3.68 9.80
C LEU A 251 23.74 3.83 9.10
N GLU A 252 22.87 2.85 9.28
CA GLU A 252 21.54 2.84 8.68
C GLU A 252 20.50 3.51 9.59
N THR A 253 19.67 4.37 9.01
CA THR A 253 18.48 4.94 9.64
C THR A 253 17.25 4.69 8.78
N LYS A 254 16.17 4.17 9.38
CA LYS A 254 14.87 3.94 8.71
C LYS A 254 13.87 4.98 9.21
N THR A 255 13.26 5.72 8.30
CA THR A 255 12.31 6.80 8.64
C THR A 255 11.37 7.10 7.46
N THR A 256 10.58 8.16 7.56
CA THR A 256 9.71 8.64 6.50
C THR A 256 10.19 9.97 5.93
N LEU A 257 9.98 10.15 4.63
CA LEU A 257 10.10 11.41 3.92
C LEU A 257 8.70 12.00 3.74
N SER A 258 8.43 13.14 4.37
CA SER A 258 7.13 13.81 4.32
C SER A 258 7.13 14.93 3.29
N LEU A 259 6.19 14.89 2.34
CA LEU A 259 6.00 15.88 1.29
C LEU A 259 4.72 16.67 1.59
N PRO A 260 4.80 17.92 2.06
CA PRO A 260 3.63 18.74 2.33
C PRO A 260 2.88 19.08 1.03
N SER A 261 1.55 19.25 1.14
CA SER A 261 0.74 19.70 0.01
C SER A 261 1.05 21.14 -0.35
N ILE A 262 1.23 21.42 -1.64
CA ILE A 262 1.36 22.77 -2.20
C ILE A 262 0.12 23.20 -3.00
N GLY A 263 -1.00 22.48 -2.82
CA GLY A 263 -2.25 22.69 -3.55
C GLY A 263 -2.30 21.99 -4.92
N ASN A 264 -3.47 22.03 -5.57
CA ASN A 264 -3.72 21.42 -6.88
C ASN A 264 -3.30 19.93 -6.99
N ASN A 265 -3.44 19.17 -5.89
CA ASN A 265 -3.01 17.77 -5.78
C ASN A 265 -1.50 17.54 -5.97
N TYR A 266 -0.67 18.57 -5.74
CA TYR A 266 0.78 18.44 -5.71
C TYR A 266 1.28 18.43 -4.27
N TYR A 267 2.31 17.62 -4.06
CA TYR A 267 3.09 17.55 -2.84
C TYR A 267 4.55 17.83 -3.19
N GLN A 268 5.23 18.63 -2.37
CA GLN A 268 6.59 19.02 -2.66
C GLN A 268 7.42 19.17 -1.40
N ILE A 269 8.66 18.68 -1.49
CA ILE A 269 9.75 19.07 -0.60
C ILE A 269 10.82 19.75 -1.46
N ASP A 270 11.45 20.79 -0.92
CA ASP A 270 12.45 21.57 -1.64
C ASP A 270 13.51 22.05 -0.64
N TYR A 271 14.66 21.40 -0.69
CA TYR A 271 15.84 21.75 0.08
C TYR A 271 16.94 22.09 -0.90
N ASN A 272 17.43 23.32 -0.82
CA ASN A 272 18.45 23.80 -1.75
C ASN A 272 19.26 24.93 -1.11
N TRP A 273 20.27 25.37 -1.85
CA TRP A 273 21.15 26.48 -1.47
C TRP A 273 20.42 27.74 -0.98
N ASN A 274 19.30 28.10 -1.61
CA ASN A 274 18.60 29.36 -1.36
C ASN A 274 17.79 29.34 -0.05
N ASN A 275 17.43 28.15 0.46
CA ASN A 275 16.65 28.02 1.68
C ASN A 275 17.43 27.41 2.86
N GLY A 276 18.72 27.09 2.67
CA GLY A 276 19.58 26.50 3.69
C GLY A 276 19.25 25.03 3.97
N GLY A 277 18.50 24.41 3.06
CA GLY A 277 18.04 23.04 3.14
C GLY A 277 19.16 22.07 2.86
N TYR A 278 19.55 21.33 3.88
CA TYR A 278 20.39 20.15 3.77
C TYR A 278 19.55 19.04 4.40
N PHE A 279 19.28 17.99 3.66
CA PHE A 279 18.31 16.97 4.04
C PHE A 279 18.84 15.62 3.54
N PRO A 280 18.65 14.49 4.24
CA PRO A 280 17.80 14.26 5.42
C PRO A 280 18.49 14.33 6.78
N LEU A 281 19.82 14.29 6.84
CA LEU A 281 20.56 14.11 8.09
C LEU A 281 20.99 15.41 8.78
N ASP A 282 20.84 16.56 8.11
CA ASP A 282 21.23 17.83 8.68
C ASP A 282 20.14 18.40 9.62
N VAL A 283 20.56 18.93 10.76
CA VAL A 283 19.68 19.41 11.85
C VAL A 283 19.95 20.89 12.11
N VAL A 284 20.06 21.66 11.03
CA VAL A 284 20.24 23.11 11.10
C VAL A 284 18.92 23.80 10.87
N ASN A 285 18.52 24.64 11.81
CA ASN A 285 17.35 25.48 11.68
C ASN A 285 17.51 26.36 10.42
N PRO A 286 16.61 26.27 9.43
CA PRO A 286 16.77 26.97 8.16
C PRO A 286 16.59 28.50 8.30
N THR A 287 16.02 28.97 9.41
CA THR A 287 15.81 30.40 9.69
C THR A 287 16.99 31.02 10.42
N THR A 288 17.53 30.32 11.44
CA THR A 288 18.61 30.85 12.28
C THR A 288 20.00 30.41 11.83
N GLY A 289 20.09 29.34 11.02
CA GLY A 289 21.36 28.71 10.63
C GLY A 289 22.08 28.04 11.81
N VAL A 290 21.40 27.87 12.94
CA VAL A 290 21.92 27.25 14.17
C VAL A 290 21.49 25.78 14.23
N TRP A 291 22.39 24.94 14.73
CA TRP A 291 22.12 23.54 15.03
C TRP A 291 21.08 23.41 16.15
N GLU A 292 19.98 22.69 15.89
CA GLU A 292 18.93 22.47 16.90
C GLU A 292 19.33 21.39 17.92
N SER A 293 20.20 20.45 17.56
CA SER A 293 20.84 19.54 18.52
C SER A 293 22.21 19.05 18.03
N MET A 294 23.26 19.18 18.86
CA MET A 294 24.55 18.50 18.63
C MET A 294 24.48 16.98 18.89
N ASN A 295 23.40 16.52 19.54
CA ASN A 295 23.10 15.12 19.77
C ASN A 295 21.98 14.72 18.81
N THR A 296 22.29 13.75 17.96
CA THR A 296 21.44 12.98 17.05
C THR A 296 19.92 13.22 17.11
N PRO A 297 19.23 13.40 15.97
CA PRO A 297 17.78 13.22 15.91
C PRO A 297 17.38 11.94 16.65
N PRO A 298 16.31 11.94 17.45
CA PRO A 298 15.84 10.73 18.12
C PRO A 298 15.72 9.57 17.12
N GLY A 299 16.36 8.43 17.41
CA GLY A 299 16.29 7.22 16.58
C GLY A 299 17.30 7.10 15.42
N SER A 300 18.30 7.99 15.30
CA SER A 300 19.32 7.90 14.22
C SER A 300 20.68 7.43 14.72
N SER A 301 21.18 6.34 14.15
CA SER A 301 22.60 5.97 14.18
C SER A 301 23.26 6.74 13.04
N GLN A 302 24.06 7.75 13.35
CA GLN A 302 24.71 8.62 12.36
C GLN A 302 26.08 9.11 12.86
N PHE A 303 27.00 9.37 11.95
CA PHE A 303 28.30 9.98 12.21
C PHE A 303 28.18 11.48 12.46
N GLY A 304 27.05 12.07 12.07
CA GLY A 304 26.79 13.49 12.23
C GLY A 304 27.50 14.33 11.17
N PRO A 305 27.64 15.64 11.38
CA PRO A 305 28.16 16.51 10.35
C PRO A 305 29.70 16.48 10.31
N GLN A 306 30.24 15.98 9.21
CA GLN A 306 31.66 15.66 9.05
C GLN A 306 32.40 16.58 8.08
N SER A 307 31.65 17.49 7.43
CA SER A 307 32.17 18.33 6.35
C SER A 307 31.72 19.77 6.50
N LEU A 308 32.47 20.67 5.89
CA LEU A 308 32.11 22.08 5.84
C LEU A 308 31.60 22.39 4.43
N SER A 309 30.49 23.12 4.30
CA SER A 309 29.98 23.64 3.02
C SER A 309 30.88 24.77 2.49
N ILE A 310 32.13 24.46 2.21
CA ILE A 310 33.15 25.44 1.79
C ILE A 310 33.95 24.89 0.60
N PHE A 311 33.95 25.65 -0.48
CA PHE A 311 34.82 25.47 -1.65
C PHE A 311 36.32 25.60 -1.33
N CYS A 312 36.93 24.58 -0.75
CA CYS A 312 38.29 24.61 -0.22
C CYS A 312 39.27 23.73 -0.99
N PRO A 313 40.53 24.17 -1.22
CA PRO A 313 41.53 23.40 -1.98
C PRO A 313 41.57 21.91 -1.63
N PRO A 314 41.79 21.02 -2.62
CA PRO A 314 42.92 21.12 -3.53
C PRO A 314 42.64 21.86 -4.84
N TYR A 315 41.39 22.26 -5.07
CA TYR A 315 41.00 23.13 -6.15
C TYR A 315 41.86 24.39 -6.16
N ASN A 316 42.68 24.58 -7.20
CA ASN A 316 43.14 25.90 -7.60
C ASN A 316 41.96 26.70 -8.19
N TYR A 317 40.82 26.71 -7.49
CA TYR A 317 39.66 27.50 -7.85
C TYR A 317 40.14 28.94 -7.83
N LYS A 318 39.90 29.67 -8.93
CA LYS A 318 40.44 31.02 -9.21
C LYS A 318 40.16 32.08 -8.11
N TRP A 319 39.53 31.72 -6.99
CA TRP A 319 38.94 32.61 -6.01
C TRP A 319 39.17 32.22 -4.53
N ALA A 320 40.07 31.29 -4.19
CA ALA A 320 40.28 30.84 -2.79
C ALA A 320 40.52 31.99 -1.78
N ALA A 321 41.20 33.07 -2.20
CA ALA A 321 41.43 34.25 -1.36
C ALA A 321 40.19 35.16 -1.19
N ASN A 322 39.22 35.04 -2.09
CA ASN A 322 37.98 35.84 -2.13
C ASN A 322 36.74 34.94 -1.95
N GLN A 323 36.93 33.74 -1.41
CA GLN A 323 35.88 32.75 -1.28
C GLN A 323 34.85 33.24 -0.28
N VAL A 324 33.58 33.19 -0.69
CA VAL A 324 32.46 33.49 0.16
C VAL A 324 31.49 32.31 0.22
N ASP A 325 30.80 32.15 1.35
CA ASP A 325 29.72 31.19 1.53
C ASP A 325 28.39 31.66 0.87
N MET A 326 27.34 30.85 1.06
CA MET A 326 25.95 31.13 0.65
C MET A 326 25.37 32.48 1.09
N ASN A 327 25.94 33.10 2.13
CA ASN A 327 25.50 34.39 2.66
C ASN A 327 26.43 35.53 2.22
N GLY A 328 27.39 35.27 1.33
CA GLY A 328 28.39 36.24 0.89
C GLY A 328 29.49 36.52 1.92
N GLN A 329 29.66 35.67 2.93
CA GLN A 329 30.66 35.85 3.99
C GLN A 329 31.95 35.12 3.65
N SER A 330 33.09 35.75 3.91
CA SER A 330 34.40 35.15 3.62
C SER A 330 34.63 33.87 4.43
N THR A 331 35.06 32.80 3.76
CA THR A 331 35.34 31.48 4.37
C THR A 331 36.82 31.12 4.37
N SER A 332 37.71 32.03 3.95
CA SER A 332 39.14 31.74 3.75
C SER A 332 39.86 31.22 5.01
N ASN A 333 39.53 31.76 6.19
CA ASN A 333 40.15 31.35 7.45
C ASN A 333 39.63 29.99 7.92
N LEU A 334 38.32 29.74 7.74
CA LEU A 334 37.71 28.45 8.03
C LEU A 334 38.30 27.35 7.15
N CYS A 335 38.51 27.68 5.88
CA CYS A 335 39.18 26.83 4.91
C CYS A 335 40.61 26.45 5.33
N ALA A 336 41.41 27.45 5.70
CA ALA A 336 42.78 27.22 6.15
C ALA A 336 42.85 26.33 7.41
N ALA A 337 41.96 26.56 8.38
CA ALA A 337 41.88 25.75 9.59
C ALA A 337 41.45 24.30 9.31
N TRP A 338 40.53 24.10 8.37
CA TRP A 338 40.07 22.78 7.94
C TRP A 338 41.18 21.97 7.28
N LEU A 339 41.90 22.57 6.34
CA LEU A 339 43.03 21.92 5.67
C LEU A 339 44.17 21.61 6.64
N ALA A 340 44.47 22.52 7.57
CA ALA A 340 45.48 22.29 8.62
C ALA A 340 45.13 21.11 9.56
N SER A 341 43.86 20.72 9.62
CA SER A 341 43.36 19.63 10.47
C SER A 341 43.18 18.30 9.73
N GLY A 342 43.71 18.18 8.51
CA GLY A 342 43.63 16.99 7.65
C GLY A 342 42.56 17.06 6.56
N GLY A 343 41.79 18.15 6.48
CA GLY A 343 40.89 18.43 5.35
C GLY A 343 39.77 17.39 5.14
N PRO A 344 39.38 17.11 3.88
CA PRO A 344 38.18 16.31 3.57
C PRO A 344 38.24 14.84 4.00
N ARG A 345 39.40 14.30 4.37
CA ARG A 345 39.57 12.87 4.74
C ARG A 345 39.83 12.64 6.22
N SER A 346 39.70 13.69 7.03
CA SER A 346 39.85 13.61 8.48
C SER A 346 38.49 13.84 9.13
N PRO A 347 37.90 12.82 9.79
CA PRO A 347 36.59 12.93 10.44
C PRO A 347 36.48 14.10 11.43
N LEU A 348 37.62 14.51 12.02
CA LEU A 348 37.66 15.59 13.01
C LEU A 348 37.97 16.96 12.40
N ALA A 349 38.41 17.04 11.14
CA ALA A 349 38.88 18.30 10.55
C ALA A 349 37.80 19.38 10.54
N ALA A 350 36.58 19.02 10.12
CA ALA A 350 35.47 19.97 10.03
C ALA A 350 35.09 20.51 11.41
N ALA A 351 34.97 19.62 12.41
CA ALA A 351 34.65 20.00 13.78
C ALA A 351 35.73 20.88 14.42
N VAL A 352 37.02 20.55 14.24
CA VAL A 352 38.14 21.33 14.77
C VAL A 352 38.18 22.73 14.13
N ALA A 353 38.04 22.80 12.81
CA ALA A 353 38.06 24.07 12.09
C ALA A 353 36.87 24.97 12.46
N ALA A 354 35.66 24.39 12.56
CA ALA A 354 34.44 25.09 12.94
C ALA A 354 34.53 25.74 14.34
N ASN A 355 35.29 25.13 15.25
CA ASN A 355 35.49 25.60 16.62
C ASN A 355 36.80 26.39 16.83
N SER A 356 37.57 26.65 15.76
CA SER A 356 38.87 27.30 15.90
C SER A 356 38.73 28.81 16.22
N ALA A 357 39.55 29.29 17.16
CA ALA A 357 39.56 30.72 17.54
C ALA A 357 39.95 31.67 16.39
N PHE A 358 40.60 31.14 15.34
CA PHE A 358 41.05 31.88 14.15
C PHE A 358 39.93 32.23 13.16
N VAL A 359 38.77 31.59 13.27
CA VAL A 359 37.60 31.85 12.39
C VAL A 359 36.78 33.06 12.86
N GLY A 360 37.00 33.53 14.11
CA GLY A 360 36.40 34.74 14.68
C GLY A 360 34.97 34.54 15.20
N THR A 361 34.52 35.44 16.08
CA THR A 361 33.23 35.32 16.81
C THR A 361 32.03 35.90 16.07
N ASN A 362 32.23 36.65 14.98
CA ASN A 362 31.15 37.34 14.28
C ASN A 362 30.31 36.42 13.38
N THR A 363 30.78 35.21 13.09
CA THR A 363 29.97 34.12 12.52
C THR A 363 30.67 32.78 12.79
N PRO A 364 30.15 31.90 13.65
CA PRO A 364 30.84 30.67 14.00
C PRO A 364 30.89 29.70 12.81
N GLY A 365 32.03 29.04 12.61
CA GLY A 365 32.22 28.03 11.56
C GLY A 365 31.27 26.83 11.71
N THR A 366 30.66 26.66 12.89
CA THR A 366 29.61 25.66 13.16
C THR A 366 28.36 25.86 12.29
N SER A 367 28.09 27.07 11.79
CA SER A 367 27.00 27.34 10.83
C SER A 367 27.22 26.72 9.45
N LYS A 368 28.44 26.23 9.17
CA LYS A 368 28.84 25.59 7.90
C LYS A 368 29.09 24.10 8.01
N LEU A 369 28.99 23.55 9.21
CA LEU A 369 29.15 22.13 9.49
C LEU A 369 27.88 21.41 8.98
N ARG A 370 28.05 20.40 8.11
CA ARG A 370 26.99 19.67 7.39
C ARG A 370 27.37 18.19 7.24
N ASN A 371 26.38 17.37 6.89
CA ASN A 371 26.58 15.99 6.47
C ASN A 371 26.24 15.80 4.98
N TYR A 372 27.26 15.53 4.16
CA TYR A 372 27.16 15.32 2.71
C TYR A 372 27.46 13.88 2.30
N ASN A 373 27.61 12.96 3.25
CA ASN A 373 28.16 11.64 2.96
C ASN A 373 27.11 10.57 3.22
N PHE A 374 26.05 10.59 2.41
CA PHE A 374 24.95 9.68 2.61
C PHE A 374 24.34 9.20 1.30
N THR A 375 23.67 8.05 1.36
CA THR A 375 22.66 7.70 0.37
C THR A 375 21.29 7.61 1.03
N MET A 376 20.26 7.77 0.21
CA MET A 376 18.89 7.52 0.57
C MET A 376 18.26 6.61 -0.49
N MET A 377 17.80 5.43 -0.05
CA MET A 377 16.81 4.67 -0.80
C MET A 377 15.44 5.13 -0.33
N GLY A 378 14.62 5.61 -1.24
CA GLY A 378 13.22 5.87 -0.98
C GLY A 378 12.31 4.89 -1.71
N TYR A 379 11.22 4.52 -1.05
CA TYR A 379 10.22 3.60 -1.56
C TYR A 379 8.81 4.11 -1.29
N GLY A 380 7.94 3.97 -2.28
CA GLY A 380 6.52 4.20 -2.14
C GLY A 380 5.73 3.28 -3.07
N LYS A 381 4.60 2.78 -2.58
CA LYS A 381 3.62 2.08 -3.41
C LYS A 381 2.52 3.06 -3.75
N PHE A 382 2.24 3.25 -5.04
CA PHE A 382 1.24 4.21 -5.48
C PHE A 382 0.22 3.55 -6.39
N LYS A 383 -0.98 4.12 -6.45
CA LYS A 383 -2.07 3.58 -7.26
C LYS A 383 -2.20 4.36 -8.55
N TYR A 384 -2.20 3.65 -9.67
CA TYR A 384 -2.37 4.26 -10.98
C TYR A 384 -3.83 4.68 -11.20
N LYS A 385 -4.05 5.90 -11.69
CA LYS A 385 -5.36 6.36 -12.15
C LYS A 385 -5.35 6.53 -13.67
N ALA A 386 -6.14 5.72 -14.37
CA ALA A 386 -6.19 5.78 -15.82
C ALA A 386 -6.72 7.14 -16.30
N GLY A 387 -6.02 7.74 -17.28
CA GLY A 387 -6.37 9.04 -17.83
C GLY A 387 -5.93 10.24 -16.97
N SER A 388 -5.22 10.00 -15.85
CA SER A 388 -4.55 11.07 -15.10
C SER A 388 -3.25 11.50 -15.81
N THR A 389 -2.78 12.72 -15.49
CA THR A 389 -1.45 13.22 -15.91
C THR A 389 -0.52 13.29 -14.70
N GLU A 390 -0.42 12.17 -13.98
CA GLU A 390 0.39 12.09 -12.76
C GLU A 390 1.88 12.10 -13.07
N VAL A 391 2.65 12.80 -12.23
CA VAL A 391 4.10 12.93 -12.38
C VAL A 391 4.82 12.74 -11.04
N PHE A 392 6.05 12.26 -11.13
CA PHE A 392 7.04 12.34 -10.06
C PHE A 392 8.29 13.03 -10.60
N GLU A 393 8.59 14.20 -10.07
CA GLU A 393 9.65 15.09 -10.51
C GLU A 393 10.73 15.18 -9.42
N PHE A 394 11.98 15.16 -9.84
CA PHE A 394 13.16 15.37 -9.01
C PHE A 394 14.00 16.50 -9.58
N ALA A 395 14.67 17.24 -8.71
CA ALA A 395 15.81 18.06 -9.07
C ALA A 395 16.85 18.02 -7.95
N GLY A 396 18.09 17.73 -8.27
CA GLY A 396 19.14 17.61 -7.26
C GLY A 396 20.47 17.10 -7.77
N ASP A 397 21.42 17.04 -6.86
CA ASP A 397 22.81 16.60 -6.99
C ASP A 397 23.16 15.72 -5.77
N ASP A 398 23.99 14.69 -5.86
CA ASP A 398 24.79 14.23 -6.99
C ASP A 398 24.06 13.17 -7.80
N ASP A 399 24.00 11.93 -7.30
CA ASP A 399 23.43 10.81 -8.04
C ASP A 399 21.94 10.66 -7.73
N MET A 400 21.14 10.43 -8.77
CA MET A 400 19.74 10.05 -8.63
C MET A 400 19.31 9.03 -9.68
N TRP A 401 18.72 7.93 -9.22
CA TRP A 401 18.00 6.98 -10.08
C TRP A 401 16.60 6.77 -9.57
N ILE A 402 15.62 6.76 -10.48
CA ILE A 402 14.23 6.45 -10.16
C ILE A 402 13.83 5.24 -10.97
N PHE A 403 13.35 4.21 -10.27
CA PHE A 403 12.81 2.98 -10.83
C PHE A 403 11.30 2.95 -10.57
N VAL A 404 10.54 2.55 -11.60
CA VAL A 404 9.12 2.24 -11.47
C VAL A 404 8.92 0.78 -11.84
N ASP A 405 8.26 0.03 -10.97
CA ASP A 405 8.07 -1.42 -11.09
C ASP A 405 9.39 -2.18 -11.34
N GLY A 406 10.46 -1.73 -10.68
CA GLY A 406 11.81 -2.30 -10.77
C GLY A 406 12.54 -1.99 -12.08
N VAL A 407 12.02 -1.13 -12.96
CA VAL A 407 12.69 -0.73 -14.21
C VAL A 407 13.08 0.74 -14.16
N LEU A 408 14.28 1.07 -14.64
CA LEU A 408 14.84 2.41 -14.61
C LEU A 408 14.00 3.38 -15.47
N ALA A 409 13.51 4.45 -14.85
CA ALA A 409 12.71 5.50 -15.49
C ALA A 409 13.48 6.82 -15.60
N VAL A 410 14.33 7.14 -14.62
CA VAL A 410 15.21 8.33 -14.61
C VAL A 410 16.61 7.90 -14.20
N ASP A 411 17.60 8.33 -14.98
CA ASP A 411 19.02 8.04 -14.78
C ASP A 411 19.81 9.34 -14.78
N LEU A 412 20.13 9.83 -13.58
CA LEU A 412 20.94 11.02 -13.31
C LEU A 412 22.17 10.59 -12.50
N GLY A 413 22.97 9.68 -13.07
CA GLY A 413 24.19 9.21 -12.42
C GLY A 413 25.31 10.26 -12.45
N GLY A 414 26.16 10.24 -11.43
CA GLY A 414 27.41 10.99 -11.34
C GLY A 414 27.30 12.28 -10.53
N THR A 415 28.46 12.85 -10.17
CA THR A 415 28.54 14.13 -9.46
C THR A 415 28.37 15.28 -10.44
N HIS A 416 27.17 15.86 -10.45
CA HIS A 416 26.77 16.90 -11.38
C HIS A 416 26.02 18.01 -10.64
N LEU A 417 26.02 19.23 -11.20
CA LEU A 417 25.12 20.29 -10.72
C LEU A 417 23.66 19.80 -10.70
N ALA A 418 22.82 20.38 -9.84
CA ALA A 418 21.42 19.97 -9.71
C ALA A 418 20.73 19.69 -11.07
N ALA A 419 20.41 18.43 -11.32
CA ALA A 419 19.83 17.97 -12.58
C ALA A 419 18.34 17.67 -12.41
N PRO A 420 17.49 18.10 -13.37
CA PRO A 420 16.07 17.78 -13.34
C PRO A 420 15.83 16.37 -13.90
N GLY A 421 14.90 15.64 -13.27
CA GLY A 421 14.40 14.34 -13.72
C GLY A 421 12.89 14.27 -13.60
N LYS A 422 12.22 13.64 -14.57
CA LYS A 422 10.76 13.54 -14.59
C LYS A 422 10.28 12.16 -14.99
N VAL A 423 9.47 11.56 -14.11
CA VAL A 423 8.67 10.38 -14.40
C VAL A 423 7.28 10.82 -14.82
N ASP A 424 6.89 10.48 -16.05
CA ASP A 424 5.53 10.64 -16.57
C ASP A 424 4.79 9.31 -16.48
N ILE A 425 3.81 9.22 -15.58
CA ILE A 425 3.10 7.98 -15.30
C ILE A 425 2.27 7.51 -16.50
N ALA A 426 1.69 8.45 -17.26
CA ALA A 426 0.93 8.11 -18.46
C ALA A 426 1.84 7.53 -19.56
N LEU A 427 3.05 8.07 -19.72
CA LEU A 427 4.05 7.53 -20.64
C LEU A 427 4.50 6.11 -20.25
N LEU A 428 4.74 5.86 -18.95
CA LEU A 428 5.09 4.53 -18.45
C LEU A 428 3.97 3.51 -18.70
N ALA A 429 2.73 3.89 -18.36
CA ALA A 429 1.55 3.06 -18.55
C ALA A 429 1.33 2.70 -20.03
N ALA A 430 1.42 3.67 -20.93
CA ALA A 430 1.25 3.47 -22.37
C ALA A 430 2.28 2.48 -22.97
N ASN A 431 3.45 2.35 -22.35
CA ASN A 431 4.53 1.47 -22.78
C ASN A 431 4.65 0.18 -21.96
N ARG A 432 3.69 -0.08 -21.05
CA ARG A 432 3.68 -1.26 -20.17
C ARG A 432 5.00 -1.42 -19.39
N HIS A 433 5.52 -0.32 -18.87
CA HIS A 433 6.75 -0.30 -18.07
C HIS A 433 6.67 -1.31 -16.91
N GLY A 434 7.71 -2.09 -16.65
CA GLY A 434 7.73 -3.10 -15.58
C GLY A 434 6.98 -4.39 -15.85
N CYS A 435 6.20 -4.49 -16.94
CA CYS A 435 5.35 -5.65 -17.23
C CYS A 435 5.92 -6.62 -18.27
N GLN A 436 7.09 -6.34 -18.85
CA GLN A 436 7.64 -7.14 -19.96
C GLN A 436 8.45 -8.32 -19.43
N ASP A 437 8.47 -9.42 -20.18
CA ASP A 437 9.22 -10.63 -19.80
C ASP A 437 10.69 -10.31 -19.47
N GLY A 438 11.17 -10.80 -18.34
CA GLY A 438 12.52 -10.53 -17.83
C GLY A 438 12.69 -9.23 -17.03
N GLN A 439 11.63 -8.43 -16.88
CA GLN A 439 11.61 -7.29 -15.94
C GLN A 439 11.27 -7.75 -14.52
N PRO A 440 11.75 -7.06 -13.47
CA PRO A 440 11.68 -7.57 -12.10
C PRO A 440 10.26 -7.87 -11.60
N LEU A 441 9.28 -7.05 -11.97
CA LEU A 441 7.90 -7.19 -11.49
C LEU A 441 6.91 -7.71 -12.54
N ALA A 442 7.39 -8.28 -13.65
CA ALA A 442 6.52 -8.75 -14.73
C ALA A 442 5.51 -9.82 -14.27
N ALA A 443 5.95 -10.74 -13.38
CA ALA A 443 5.07 -11.77 -12.82
C ALA A 443 4.00 -11.19 -11.88
N GLU A 444 4.35 -10.18 -11.09
CA GLU A 444 3.40 -9.48 -10.23
C GLU A 444 2.38 -8.69 -11.06
N ALA A 445 2.84 -7.96 -12.08
CA ALA A 445 1.98 -7.22 -13.00
C ALA A 445 1.02 -8.14 -13.77
N ALA A 446 1.43 -9.37 -14.08
CA ALA A 446 0.56 -10.37 -14.72
C ALA A 446 -0.60 -10.82 -13.82
N LEU A 447 -0.41 -10.82 -12.49
CA LEU A 447 -1.44 -11.19 -11.51
C LEU A 447 -2.33 -10.00 -11.13
N ASN A 448 -1.72 -8.84 -10.92
CA ASN A 448 -2.38 -7.66 -10.35
C ASN A 448 -2.95 -6.70 -11.39
N GLY A 449 -2.68 -6.93 -12.67
CA GLY A 449 -3.05 -6.04 -13.77
C GLY A 449 -1.95 -5.05 -14.10
N CYS A 450 -1.43 -5.14 -15.33
CA CYS A 450 -0.40 -4.23 -15.82
C CYS A 450 -1.02 -2.87 -16.19
N TRP A 451 -0.80 -1.85 -15.36
CA TRP A 451 -1.28 -0.47 -15.57
C TRP A 451 -2.79 -0.40 -15.85
N THR A 452 -3.58 -1.26 -15.21
CA THR A 452 -5.04 -1.16 -15.22
C THR A 452 -5.49 -0.06 -14.27
N ASP A 453 -6.61 0.60 -14.52
CA ASP A 453 -7.10 1.62 -13.58
C ASP A 453 -7.17 1.05 -12.16
N ASN A 454 -6.64 1.79 -11.19
CA ASN A 454 -6.51 1.40 -9.78
C ASN A 454 -5.52 0.27 -9.46
N SER A 455 -4.67 -0.18 -10.40
CA SER A 455 -3.56 -1.09 -10.05
C SER A 455 -2.51 -0.39 -9.20
N TRP A 456 -1.85 -1.16 -8.33
CA TRP A 456 -0.74 -0.67 -7.52
C TRP A 456 0.58 -0.86 -8.25
N HIS A 457 1.46 0.13 -8.10
CA HIS A 457 2.77 0.21 -8.71
C HIS A 457 3.82 0.63 -7.68
N HIS A 458 5.08 0.30 -7.97
CA HIS A 458 6.19 0.47 -7.03
C HIS A 458 7.14 1.55 -7.53
N LEU A 459 7.39 2.55 -6.69
CA LEU A 459 8.37 3.60 -6.94
C LEU A 459 9.56 3.38 -6.00
N HIS A 460 10.75 3.21 -6.58
CA HIS A 460 12.01 3.27 -5.85
C HIS A 460 12.82 4.44 -6.36
N PHE A 461 13.46 5.18 -5.47
CA PHE A 461 14.50 6.11 -5.86
C PHE A 461 15.74 5.94 -5.00
N PHE A 462 16.89 6.21 -5.60
CA PHE A 462 18.20 6.08 -4.96
C PHE A 462 18.94 7.38 -5.19
N TYR A 463 19.12 8.13 -4.12
CA TYR A 463 19.78 9.40 -4.10
C TYR A 463 21.10 9.27 -3.35
N ALA A 464 22.18 9.85 -3.84
CA ALA A 464 23.43 9.96 -3.09
C ALA A 464 23.95 11.38 -3.15
N ASP A 465 24.45 11.81 -2.01
CA ASP A 465 25.22 13.02 -1.84
C ASP A 465 26.64 12.57 -1.50
N ARG A 466 27.62 13.01 -2.28
CA ARG A 466 29.03 12.62 -2.11
C ARG A 466 30.02 13.73 -2.49
N GLN A 467 29.53 14.96 -2.67
CA GLN A 467 30.29 16.20 -2.78
C GLN A 467 29.83 17.25 -1.77
N THR A 468 30.73 18.12 -1.35
CA THR A 468 30.57 19.07 -0.23
C THR A 468 30.21 20.48 -0.69
N ASP A 469 30.03 20.68 -1.98
CA ASP A 469 29.71 21.97 -2.56
C ASP A 469 28.24 22.37 -2.46
N GLY A 470 27.35 21.40 -2.22
CA GLY A 470 25.92 21.62 -2.02
C GLY A 470 25.16 20.31 -1.85
N SER A 471 23.95 20.41 -1.32
CA SER A 471 22.97 19.31 -1.30
C SER A 471 21.65 19.91 -1.75
N ASN A 472 21.28 19.68 -2.99
CA ASN A 472 20.01 20.13 -3.55
C ASN A 472 19.12 18.91 -3.72
N MET A 473 17.94 18.97 -3.12
CA MET A 473 16.92 17.96 -3.29
C MET A 473 15.55 18.62 -3.32
N ARG A 474 14.94 18.57 -4.50
CA ARG A 474 13.55 18.92 -4.70
C ARG A 474 12.82 17.71 -5.25
N ILE A 475 11.79 17.26 -4.54
CA ILE A 475 10.86 16.25 -5.04
C ILE A 475 9.49 16.90 -5.12
N LYS A 476 8.87 16.79 -6.29
CA LYS A 476 7.51 17.24 -6.52
C LYS A 476 6.71 16.11 -7.15
N THR A 477 5.56 15.79 -6.58
CA THR A 477 4.74 14.67 -7.03
C THR A 477 3.28 15.06 -7.07
N SER A 478 2.54 14.46 -8.01
CA SER A 478 1.07 14.53 -8.04
C SER A 478 0.42 13.15 -7.95
N LEU A 479 1.16 12.14 -7.49
CA LEU A 479 0.62 10.79 -7.29
C LEU A 479 -0.55 10.87 -6.31
N SER A 480 -1.74 10.48 -6.79
CA SER A 480 -3.01 10.74 -6.10
C SER A 480 -3.28 9.85 -4.89
N GLU A 481 -2.69 8.65 -4.85
CA GLU A 481 -2.87 7.69 -3.76
C GLU A 481 -1.55 6.94 -3.54
N ILE A 482 -0.84 7.30 -2.47
CA ILE A 482 0.36 6.62 -1.98
C ILE A 482 -0.04 5.79 -0.77
N ALA A 483 0.41 4.53 -0.71
CA ALA A 483 0.13 3.64 0.39
C ALA A 483 0.76 4.17 1.70
N PRO A 484 0.13 3.94 2.86
CA PRO A 484 0.72 4.27 4.14
C PRO A 484 2.10 3.63 4.33
N THR A 485 3.03 4.39 4.87
CA THR A 485 4.44 4.04 5.08
C THR A 485 4.61 2.97 6.16
N ILE A 486 5.53 2.03 6.00
CA ILE A 486 5.81 1.03 7.05
C ILE A 486 6.68 1.61 8.18
N PHE A 487 7.37 2.72 7.93
CA PHE A 487 8.15 3.44 8.95
C PHE A 487 7.40 4.62 9.55
N GLY A 488 6.15 4.86 9.11
CA GLY A 488 5.32 5.99 9.53
C GLY A 488 4.42 5.68 10.73
N GLN A 489 3.41 6.52 10.89
CA GLN A 489 2.41 6.33 11.94
C GLN A 489 1.63 5.03 11.74
N PRO A 490 1.15 4.39 12.83
CA PRO A 490 0.23 3.28 12.73
C PRO A 490 -1.09 3.62 12.04
N VAL A 491 -1.45 2.82 11.05
CA VAL A 491 -2.68 2.90 10.25
C VAL A 491 -3.29 1.52 10.11
N ILE A 492 -4.58 1.41 10.40
CA ILE A 492 -5.36 0.20 10.08
C ILE A 492 -5.66 0.25 8.57
N LEU A 493 -5.08 -0.68 7.81
CA LEU A 493 -5.30 -0.82 6.37
C LEU A 493 -6.62 -1.53 6.08
N SER A 494 -6.88 -2.60 6.82
CA SER A 494 -8.12 -3.38 6.75
C SER A 494 -8.37 -4.12 8.05
N ALA A 495 -9.61 -4.56 8.24
CA ALA A 495 -10.00 -5.44 9.33
C ALA A 495 -10.83 -6.61 8.81
N GLU A 496 -10.57 -7.81 9.32
CA GLU A 496 -11.35 -9.01 9.02
C GLU A 496 -12.07 -9.45 10.29
N PHE A 497 -13.40 -9.43 10.27
CA PHE A 497 -14.24 -9.88 11.37
C PHE A 497 -14.58 -11.35 11.17
N MET A 498 -14.18 -12.19 12.11
CA MET A 498 -14.43 -13.63 12.07
C MET A 498 -15.29 -14.03 13.27
N PRO A 499 -16.40 -14.77 13.06
CA PRO A 499 -17.23 -15.24 14.16
C PRO A 499 -16.48 -16.27 15.01
N GLU A 500 -16.61 -16.17 16.33
CA GLU A 500 -16.06 -17.12 17.30
C GLU A 500 -17.05 -17.26 18.46
N GLY A 501 -17.87 -18.33 18.44
CA GLY A 501 -19.00 -18.47 19.35
C GLY A 501 -20.01 -17.33 19.21
N ASN A 502 -20.34 -16.64 20.31
CA ASN A 502 -21.26 -15.49 20.31
C ASN A 502 -20.55 -14.14 20.11
N SER A 503 -19.25 -14.15 19.79
CA SER A 503 -18.40 -12.96 19.66
C SER A 503 -17.69 -12.93 18.31
N PHE A 504 -16.89 -11.89 18.08
CA PHE A 504 -16.02 -11.76 16.92
C PHE A 504 -14.57 -11.63 17.34
N VAL A 505 -13.70 -12.30 16.60
CA VAL A 505 -12.27 -12.02 16.56
C VAL A 505 -12.02 -11.12 15.36
N THR A 506 -11.29 -10.03 15.57
CA THR A 506 -10.97 -9.06 14.52
C THR A 506 -9.49 -9.13 14.18
N ASN A 507 -9.15 -9.54 12.96
CA ASN A 507 -7.77 -9.46 12.48
C ASN A 507 -7.56 -8.11 11.80
N LEU A 508 -6.77 -7.23 12.43
CA LEU A 508 -6.37 -5.96 11.87
C LEU A 508 -5.11 -6.12 11.05
N VAL A 509 -5.10 -5.59 9.83
CA VAL A 509 -3.88 -5.41 9.04
C VAL A 509 -3.41 -3.98 9.24
N VAL A 510 -2.21 -3.82 9.79
CA VAL A 510 -1.60 -2.53 10.12
C VAL A 510 -0.36 -2.32 9.24
N ASN A 511 -0.16 -1.12 8.69
CA ASN A 511 0.98 -0.79 7.82
C ASN A 511 2.35 -1.02 8.48
N THR A 512 2.49 -0.62 9.74
CA THR A 512 3.73 -0.69 10.53
C THR A 512 3.58 -1.65 11.70
N GLN A 513 4.70 -2.19 12.17
CA GLN A 513 4.75 -2.85 13.45
C GLN A 513 4.56 -1.82 14.56
N LEU A 514 3.69 -2.13 15.52
CA LEU A 514 3.48 -1.36 16.73
C LEU A 514 4.61 -1.61 17.72
N ASN A 515 4.99 -0.57 18.46
CA ASN A 515 5.87 -0.72 19.61
C ASN A 515 5.24 -1.67 20.65
N GLU A 516 6.07 -2.42 21.38
CA GLU A 516 5.62 -3.31 22.45
C GLU A 516 4.80 -2.56 23.52
N PHE A 517 5.20 -1.33 23.87
CA PHE A 517 4.44 -0.48 24.79
C PHE A 517 3.03 -0.19 24.26
N SER A 518 2.90 0.15 22.98
CA SER A 518 1.61 0.41 22.31
C SER A 518 0.74 -0.84 22.28
N THR A 519 1.33 -2.00 21.99
CA THR A 519 0.61 -3.28 21.97
C THR A 519 0.05 -3.60 23.36
N ASN A 520 0.88 -3.46 24.41
CA ASN A 520 0.47 -3.65 25.79
C ASN A 520 -0.58 -2.63 26.25
N LEU A 521 -0.45 -1.38 25.82
CA LEU A 521 -1.39 -0.30 26.12
C LEU A 521 -2.78 -0.58 25.54
N ILE A 522 -2.84 -1.05 24.29
CA ILE A 522 -4.09 -1.42 23.63
C ILE A 522 -4.69 -2.65 24.30
N ALA A 523 -3.90 -3.70 24.54
CA ALA A 523 -4.37 -4.94 25.16
C ALA A 523 -4.98 -4.73 26.55
N ASN A 524 -4.45 -3.78 27.33
CA ASN A 524 -4.88 -3.50 28.69
C ASN A 524 -5.72 -2.21 28.80
N SER A 525 -6.18 -1.65 27.68
CA SER A 525 -6.80 -0.31 27.68
C SER A 525 -7.97 -0.21 28.65
N SER A 526 -8.84 -1.22 28.67
CA SER A 526 -10.03 -1.30 29.52
C SER A 526 -9.73 -1.46 31.02
N VAL A 527 -8.54 -1.98 31.37
CA VAL A 527 -8.09 -2.14 32.76
C VAL A 527 -7.44 -0.86 33.26
N VAL A 528 -6.66 -0.19 32.41
CA VAL A 528 -5.96 1.06 32.75
C VAL A 528 -6.94 2.23 32.82
N ASP A 529 -7.83 2.35 31.85
CA ASP A 529 -8.89 3.35 31.83
C ASP A 529 -10.11 2.80 31.06
N ALA A 530 -11.20 2.49 31.78
CA ALA A 530 -12.43 1.97 31.20
C ALA A 530 -13.13 2.94 30.21
N THR A 531 -12.70 4.21 30.17
CA THR A 531 -13.17 5.25 29.26
C THR A 531 -12.26 5.44 28.04
N TYR A 532 -11.08 4.80 28.01
CA TYR A 532 -10.18 4.83 26.87
C TYR A 532 -10.50 3.75 25.84
N PHE A 533 -10.78 4.21 24.62
CA PHE A 533 -11.04 3.36 23.47
C PHE A 533 -9.92 3.55 22.44
N PRO A 534 -9.00 2.58 22.27
CA PRO A 534 -7.85 2.75 21.37
C PRO A 534 -8.21 2.65 19.89
N ILE A 535 -9.38 2.10 19.56
CA ILE A 535 -9.84 1.89 18.18
C ILE A 535 -11.28 2.36 18.07
N ILE A 536 -11.51 3.25 17.12
CA ILE A 536 -12.83 3.80 16.80
C ILE A 536 -13.34 3.22 15.48
N VAL A 537 -14.66 3.19 15.34
CA VAL A 537 -15.34 2.65 14.17
C VAL A 537 -16.36 3.66 13.65
N ALA A 538 -16.32 3.96 12.36
CA ALA A 538 -17.36 4.72 11.67
C ALA A 538 -18.25 3.75 10.89
N ARG A 539 -19.54 3.78 11.19
CA ARG A 539 -20.56 2.91 10.57
C ARG A 539 -21.55 3.75 9.77
N SER A 540 -21.78 3.36 8.52
CA SER A 540 -22.87 3.92 7.71
C SER A 540 -24.21 3.37 8.20
N THR A 541 -25.18 4.24 8.46
CA THR A 541 -26.52 3.90 8.95
C THR A 541 -27.57 4.62 8.11
N LEU A 542 -28.67 3.94 7.76
CA LEU A 542 -29.81 4.56 7.09
C LEU A 542 -30.80 5.08 8.13
N LYS A 543 -31.06 6.38 8.14
CA LYS A 543 -32.15 6.99 8.90
C LYS A 543 -33.32 7.28 7.97
N ILE A 544 -34.48 6.77 8.32
CA ILE A 544 -35.74 7.09 7.65
C ILE A 544 -36.38 8.23 8.42
N ASP A 545 -36.62 9.35 7.75
CA ASP A 545 -37.43 10.42 8.32
C ASP A 545 -38.86 9.89 8.53
N PRO A 546 -39.36 9.82 9.77
CA PRO A 546 -40.66 9.24 10.07
C PRO A 546 -41.84 10.06 9.52
N LEU A 547 -41.62 11.33 9.13
CA LEU A 547 -42.66 12.21 8.59
C LEU A 547 -42.67 12.23 7.06
N THR A 548 -41.50 12.15 6.43
CA THR A 548 -41.37 12.30 4.98
C THR A 548 -41.08 10.98 4.26
N GLY A 549 -40.70 9.93 4.98
CA GLY A 549 -40.25 8.66 4.41
C GLY A 549 -38.91 8.75 3.68
N VAL A 550 -38.25 9.92 3.71
CA VAL A 550 -36.97 10.16 3.04
C VAL A 550 -35.86 9.40 3.77
N GLN A 551 -35.11 8.61 3.03
CA GLN A 551 -33.96 7.89 3.55
C GLN A 551 -32.72 8.77 3.47
N THR A 552 -32.02 8.93 4.58
CA THR A 552 -30.77 9.68 4.68
C THR A 552 -29.70 8.77 5.24
N VAL A 553 -28.55 8.70 4.57
CA VAL A 553 -27.37 8.00 5.10
C VAL A 553 -26.71 8.90 6.14
N THR A 554 -26.54 8.39 7.36
CA THR A 554 -25.80 9.04 8.44
C THR A 554 -24.63 8.17 8.89
N LEU A 555 -23.55 8.80 9.36
CA LEU A 555 -22.46 8.07 10.00
C LEU A 555 -22.71 8.04 11.51
N ASP A 556 -22.69 6.85 12.08
CA ASP A 556 -22.60 6.68 13.54
C ASP A 556 -21.17 6.34 13.91
N THR A 557 -20.78 6.70 15.14
CA THR A 557 -19.44 6.44 15.63
C THR A 557 -19.51 5.52 16.83
N LEU A 558 -18.79 4.41 16.74
CA LEU A 558 -18.70 3.32 17.71
C LEU A 558 -17.22 3.18 18.13
N ALA A 559 -16.94 2.37 19.15
CA ALA A 559 -15.55 2.12 19.54
C ALA A 559 -15.34 0.75 20.21
N PHE A 560 -14.15 0.18 20.04
CA PHE A 560 -13.82 -1.13 20.63
C PHE A 560 -13.39 -0.98 22.08
N ARG A 561 -14.14 -1.63 22.98
CA ARG A 561 -13.63 -2.00 24.30
C ARG A 561 -12.78 -3.26 24.17
N VAL A 562 -11.47 -3.08 24.23
CA VAL A 562 -10.49 -4.14 24.04
C VAL A 562 -10.40 -5.04 25.27
N GLU A 563 -10.41 -6.35 25.02
CA GLU A 563 -10.23 -7.43 26.00
C GLU A 563 -8.94 -8.24 25.73
N GLY A 564 -8.45 -8.21 24.49
CA GLY A 564 -7.15 -8.77 24.12
C GLY A 564 -6.65 -8.18 22.81
N PHE A 565 -5.34 -7.99 22.69
CA PHE A 565 -4.72 -7.46 21.48
C PHE A 565 -3.30 -8.01 21.33
N ASN A 566 -3.06 -8.83 20.30
CA ASN A 566 -1.80 -9.55 20.14
C ASN A 566 -1.28 -9.47 18.71
N TYR A 567 0.04 -9.33 18.55
CA TYR A 567 0.69 -9.51 17.27
C TYR A 567 0.63 -10.98 16.85
N VAL A 568 0.28 -11.22 15.58
CA VAL A 568 0.14 -12.58 15.00
C VAL A 568 1.29 -12.87 14.05
N ASP A 569 1.39 -12.12 12.95
CA ASP A 569 2.35 -12.37 11.88
C ASP A 569 2.48 -11.15 10.95
N TYR A 570 3.47 -11.14 10.05
CA TYR A 570 3.58 -10.20 8.95
C TYR A 570 3.17 -10.90 7.64
N LYS A 571 2.18 -10.36 6.92
CA LYS A 571 1.74 -10.91 5.63
C LYS A 571 2.05 -9.94 4.49
N PRO A 572 3.11 -10.19 3.68
CA PRO A 572 3.44 -9.37 2.51
C PRO A 572 2.25 -9.18 1.55
N ALA A 573 1.46 -10.24 1.33
CA ALA A 573 0.28 -10.20 0.46
C ALA A 573 -0.85 -9.29 0.99
N ALA A 574 -0.98 -9.18 2.32
CA ALA A 574 -1.91 -8.26 2.96
C ALA A 574 -1.35 -6.82 3.01
N GLY A 575 -0.05 -6.66 2.74
CA GLY A 575 0.63 -5.36 2.79
C GLY A 575 0.86 -4.82 4.20
N GLY A 576 0.93 -5.68 5.23
CA GLY A 576 1.09 -5.23 6.61
C GLY A 576 1.23 -6.32 7.67
N TYR A 577 1.32 -5.85 8.92
CA TYR A 577 1.39 -6.64 10.16
C TYR A 577 -0.01 -6.95 10.67
N ILE A 578 -0.23 -8.20 11.09
CA ILE A 578 -1.52 -8.67 11.56
C ILE A 578 -1.57 -8.66 13.08
N TYR A 579 -2.62 -8.02 13.60
CA TYR A 579 -2.94 -8.01 15.01
C TYR A 579 -4.32 -8.63 15.24
N GLU A 580 -4.39 -9.60 16.14
CA GLU A 580 -5.64 -10.18 16.61
C GLU A 580 -6.20 -9.27 17.70
N LEU A 581 -7.40 -8.73 17.47
CA LEU A 581 -8.18 -7.94 18.41
C LEU A 581 -9.38 -8.76 18.91
N ARG A 582 -9.48 -8.88 20.23
CA ARG A 582 -10.64 -9.41 20.96
C ARG A 582 -11.26 -8.28 21.77
N GLY A 583 -12.57 -8.11 21.66
CA GLY A 583 -13.28 -7.06 22.36
C GLY A 583 -14.72 -6.88 21.90
N SER A 584 -15.42 -5.95 22.55
CA SER A 584 -16.81 -5.60 22.24
C SER A 584 -16.89 -4.23 21.58
N LEU A 585 -17.73 -4.06 20.56
CA LEU A 585 -18.00 -2.76 19.94
C LEU A 585 -19.12 -2.04 20.70
N CYS A 586 -18.85 -0.81 21.15
CA CYS A 586 -19.71 -0.04 22.04
C CYS A 586 -20.35 1.14 21.30
N THR A 587 -21.61 1.44 21.62
CA THR A 587 -22.40 2.55 21.04
C THR A 587 -22.30 3.86 21.85
N GLU A 588 -21.88 3.76 23.11
CA GLU A 588 -21.65 4.89 24.01
C GLU A 588 -20.43 4.67 24.94
N PRO A 589 -19.86 5.74 25.53
CA PRO A 589 -18.63 5.65 26.34
C PRO A 589 -18.71 4.76 27.58
N THR A 590 -19.91 4.56 28.14
CA THR A 590 -20.12 3.60 29.25
C THR A 590 -20.02 2.16 28.78
N CYS A 591 -20.21 1.90 27.48
CA CYS A 591 -20.31 0.59 26.85
C CYS A 591 -21.29 -0.34 27.59
N THR A 592 -22.47 0.19 27.86
CA THR A 592 -23.58 -0.57 28.43
C THR A 592 -24.34 -1.32 27.35
N GLU A 593 -24.46 -0.73 26.17
CA GLU A 593 -24.96 -1.31 24.94
C GLU A 593 -23.77 -1.70 24.05
N LYS A 594 -23.84 -2.94 23.54
CA LYS A 594 -22.83 -3.57 22.71
C LYS A 594 -23.49 -4.00 21.40
N VAL A 595 -22.79 -3.80 20.31
CA VAL A 595 -23.22 -4.20 18.97
C VAL A 595 -22.14 -5.07 18.32
N ASN A 596 -22.53 -5.87 17.33
CA ASN A 596 -21.57 -6.65 16.55
C ASN A 596 -20.90 -5.79 15.47
N PRO A 597 -19.63 -6.05 15.11
CA PRO A 597 -19.01 -5.47 13.92
C PRO A 597 -19.75 -5.92 12.65
N GLN A 598 -19.75 -5.08 11.62
CA GLN A 598 -20.50 -5.26 10.38
C GLN A 598 -19.63 -5.03 9.16
N ASN A 599 -19.97 -5.67 8.03
CA ASN A 599 -19.28 -5.42 6.78
C ASN A 599 -19.44 -3.96 6.33
N GLY A 600 -18.33 -3.31 6.00
CA GLY A 600 -18.29 -1.90 5.65
C GLY A 600 -18.08 -0.95 6.84
N ASP A 601 -17.93 -1.49 8.06
CA ASP A 601 -17.39 -0.71 9.17
C ASP A 601 -16.00 -0.19 8.82
N LEU A 602 -15.75 1.08 9.11
CA LEU A 602 -14.45 1.70 8.90
C LEU A 602 -13.74 1.83 10.24
N LEU A 603 -12.52 1.33 10.37
CA LEU A 603 -11.78 1.32 11.63
C LEU A 603 -10.58 2.27 11.56
N SER A 604 -10.31 2.98 12.65
CA SER A 604 -9.11 3.80 12.82
C SER A 604 -8.59 3.65 14.25
N PHE A 605 -7.28 3.77 14.43
CA PHE A 605 -6.74 4.08 15.76
C PHE A 605 -7.32 5.40 16.25
N ASN A 606 -7.62 5.46 17.54
CA ASN A 606 -8.16 6.66 18.15
C ASN A 606 -7.04 7.71 18.24
N PHE A 607 -7.41 8.93 17.91
CA PHE A 607 -6.55 10.10 17.84
C PHE A 607 -7.38 11.28 18.32
N SER A 608 -6.79 12.28 18.97
CA SER A 608 -7.55 13.47 19.39
C SER A 608 -6.68 14.71 19.31
N THR A 609 -7.06 15.63 18.43
CA THR A 609 -6.65 17.05 18.47
C THR A 609 -7.91 17.89 18.47
N GLU A 610 -7.99 18.93 19.30
CA GLU A 610 -9.19 19.75 19.55
C GLU A 610 -9.80 20.47 18.31
N ALA A 611 -9.20 20.34 17.12
CA ALA A 611 -9.47 21.21 15.96
C ALA A 611 -10.31 20.60 14.81
N THR A 612 -10.66 19.30 14.80
CA THR A 612 -11.43 18.69 13.68
C THR A 612 -12.86 18.31 14.07
N SER A 613 -13.75 18.18 13.06
CA SER A 613 -15.15 17.77 13.30
C SER A 613 -15.25 16.32 13.80
N GLU A 614 -14.31 15.46 13.37
CA GLU A 614 -14.13 14.09 13.85
C GLU A 614 -13.67 14.04 15.31
N ALA A 615 -12.97 15.08 15.81
CA ALA A 615 -12.57 15.20 17.21
C ALA A 615 -13.74 15.50 18.17
N ARG A 616 -14.95 15.76 17.64
CA ARG A 616 -16.20 15.79 18.42
C ARG A 616 -16.91 14.43 18.47
N ASN A 617 -16.21 13.36 18.09
CA ASN A 617 -16.65 11.99 18.32
C ASN A 617 -16.88 11.77 19.82
N ARG A 618 -17.99 11.12 20.18
CA ARG A 618 -18.33 10.83 21.58
C ARG A 618 -17.29 9.94 22.29
N PHE A 619 -16.43 9.26 21.54
CA PHE A 619 -15.33 8.42 22.02
C PHE A 619 -13.94 9.06 21.94
N SER A 620 -13.82 10.31 21.47
CA SER A 620 -12.52 10.99 21.31
C SER A 620 -12.13 11.91 22.48
N TYR A 621 -12.98 12.06 23.51
CA TYR A 621 -12.72 13.01 24.60
C TYR A 621 -11.54 12.60 25.50
N THR A 622 -10.42 13.33 25.34
CA THR A 622 -9.31 13.55 26.29
C THR A 622 -8.66 12.32 26.91
N ASN A 623 -7.80 11.65 26.14
CA ASN A 623 -6.86 10.65 26.64
C ASN A 623 -5.40 11.05 26.34
N THR A 624 -4.99 12.19 26.88
CA THR A 624 -3.63 12.77 26.69
C THR A 624 -2.49 11.90 27.24
N GLY A 625 -2.81 10.83 27.97
CA GLY A 625 -1.85 9.85 28.49
C GLY A 625 -1.62 8.62 27.60
N PHE A 626 -2.38 8.45 26.51
CA PHE A 626 -2.32 7.25 25.68
C PHE A 626 -1.83 7.60 24.28
N THR A 627 -0.60 7.17 23.95
CA THR A 627 -0.01 7.37 22.63
C THR A 627 0.28 6.03 22.01
N ILE A 628 -0.29 5.77 20.83
CA ILE A 628 0.00 4.60 20.03
C ILE A 628 1.15 4.97 19.08
N THR A 629 2.23 4.20 19.14
CA THR A 629 3.46 4.39 18.37
C THR A 629 3.88 3.14 17.59
N SER A 630 4.53 3.37 16.45
CA SER A 630 5.25 2.35 15.70
C SER A 630 6.57 1.97 16.36
N THR A 631 7.24 0.93 15.88
CA THR A 631 8.63 0.58 16.28
C THR A 631 9.67 1.62 15.84
N THR A 632 9.31 2.56 14.97
CA THR A 632 10.12 3.73 14.55
C THR A 632 9.74 5.00 15.32
N ASP A 633 9.03 4.86 16.44
CA ASP A 633 8.59 5.93 17.34
C ASP A 633 7.67 6.98 16.69
N LYS A 634 7.03 6.66 15.55
CA LYS A 634 6.01 7.52 14.95
C LYS A 634 4.68 7.33 15.66
N THR A 635 4.11 8.43 16.12
CA THR A 635 2.84 8.45 16.85
C THR A 635 1.66 8.51 15.87
N VAL A 636 0.51 7.93 16.26
CA VAL A 636 -0.74 8.18 15.55
C VAL A 636 -1.08 9.67 15.65
N GLY A 637 -1.07 10.36 14.51
CA GLY A 637 -1.23 11.80 14.37
C GLY A 637 -2.44 12.23 13.54
N SER A 638 -3.22 11.29 13.01
CA SER A 638 -4.41 11.55 12.19
C SER A 638 -5.25 10.28 12.04
N TYR A 639 -6.54 10.42 11.71
CA TYR A 639 -7.41 9.28 11.45
C TYR A 639 -7.18 8.72 10.05
N TYR A 640 -7.02 7.40 9.97
CA TYR A 640 -7.00 6.64 8.73
C TYR A 640 -7.99 5.48 8.84
N TRP A 641 -8.93 5.46 7.91
CA TRP A 641 -10.09 4.57 7.96
C TRP A 641 -9.87 3.32 7.11
N GLY A 642 -9.46 2.23 7.77
CA GLY A 642 -9.34 0.91 7.16
C GLY A 642 -10.70 0.24 6.98
N PHE A 643 -10.88 -0.48 5.88
CA PHE A 643 -12.14 -1.15 5.58
C PHE A 643 -12.28 -2.46 6.34
N GLY A 644 -13.39 -2.61 7.07
CA GLY A 644 -13.79 -3.82 7.76
C GLY A 644 -14.61 -4.75 6.87
N LYS A 645 -14.16 -6.00 6.77
CA LYS A 645 -14.84 -7.07 6.03
C LYS A 645 -15.30 -8.15 6.99
N LEU A 646 -16.55 -8.58 6.85
CA LEU A 646 -17.07 -9.74 7.57
C LEU A 646 -16.74 -11.03 6.80
N ILE A 647 -16.11 -12.00 7.48
CA ILE A 647 -15.75 -13.29 6.91
C ILE A 647 -16.39 -14.40 7.75
N MET A 648 -17.43 -15.04 7.22
CA MET A 648 -18.16 -16.11 7.92
C MET A 648 -17.37 -17.42 7.99
N SER A 649 -16.60 -17.74 6.94
CA SER A 649 -15.64 -18.84 6.94
C SER A 649 -14.56 -18.62 5.88
N VAL A 650 -13.31 -18.90 6.24
CA VAL A 650 -12.12 -18.80 5.37
C VAL A 650 -11.87 -20.05 4.53
N GLU A 651 -12.26 -21.23 5.00
CA GLU A 651 -12.11 -22.50 4.27
C GLU A 651 -13.39 -23.33 4.37
N THR A 652 -13.73 -23.99 3.26
CA THR A 652 -14.83 -24.94 3.23
C THR A 652 -14.31 -26.31 3.62
N GLU A 653 -14.58 -26.71 4.87
CA GLU A 653 -14.22 -28.04 5.34
C GLU A 653 -15.16 -29.09 4.74
N ILE A 654 -14.57 -30.12 4.10
CA ILE A 654 -15.30 -31.29 3.66
C ILE A 654 -15.30 -32.31 4.80
N ILE A 655 -16.49 -32.55 5.37
CA ILE A 655 -16.74 -33.44 6.49
C ILE A 655 -17.14 -34.81 5.95
N PRO A 656 -16.34 -35.88 6.14
CA PRO A 656 -16.74 -37.23 5.81
C PRO A 656 -17.71 -37.74 6.90
N THR A 657 -19.01 -37.68 6.64
CA THR A 657 -20.06 -38.00 7.64
C THR A 657 -20.37 -39.49 7.77
N ASP A 658 -19.98 -40.28 6.78
CA ASP A 658 -20.23 -41.71 6.78
C ASP A 658 -19.11 -42.45 7.55
N SER A 659 -19.47 -43.40 8.39
CA SER A 659 -18.55 -44.11 9.31
C SER A 659 -18.52 -45.63 9.12
N THR A 660 -19.35 -46.18 8.21
CA THR A 660 -19.53 -47.64 8.06
C THR A 660 -18.99 -48.15 6.72
N ILE A 661 -18.48 -49.40 6.71
CA ILE A 661 -17.98 -50.08 5.51
C ILE A 661 -19.06 -50.98 4.90
N ASP A 662 -19.83 -51.62 5.77
CA ASP A 662 -20.93 -52.50 5.38
C ASP A 662 -22.09 -51.66 4.87
N ARG A 663 -22.67 -52.02 3.72
CA ARG A 663 -23.79 -51.27 3.13
C ARG A 663 -24.95 -52.14 2.68
N PRO A 664 -26.19 -51.63 2.84
CA PRO A 664 -27.37 -52.28 2.30
C PRO A 664 -27.33 -52.29 0.76
N LYS A 665 -28.14 -53.17 0.18
CA LYS A 665 -28.21 -53.36 -1.27
C LYS A 665 -28.78 -52.12 -1.97
N PHE A 666 -27.97 -51.42 -2.76
CA PHE A 666 -28.47 -50.38 -3.66
C PHE A 666 -29.22 -51.01 -4.86
N ASP A 667 -30.52 -51.26 -4.69
CA ASP A 667 -31.45 -51.69 -5.74
C ASP A 667 -32.29 -50.51 -6.18
N ASN A 668 -31.97 -49.98 -7.36
CA ASN A 668 -32.68 -48.85 -7.90
C ASN A 668 -33.02 -49.10 -9.37
N ASP A 669 -34.16 -49.73 -9.61
CA ASP A 669 -34.69 -49.96 -10.96
C ASP A 669 -35.00 -48.63 -11.67
N LYS A 670 -35.30 -47.56 -10.92
CA LYS A 670 -35.58 -46.22 -11.44
C LYS A 670 -34.34 -45.53 -12.05
N LEU A 671 -33.11 -45.84 -11.61
CA LEU A 671 -31.90 -45.18 -12.15
C LEU A 671 -31.72 -45.43 -13.65
N LEU A 672 -31.94 -46.67 -14.09
CA LEU A 672 -31.79 -47.06 -15.51
C LEU A 672 -33.10 -46.93 -16.28
N ASN A 673 -34.25 -47.01 -15.61
CA ASN A 673 -35.56 -46.88 -16.26
C ASN A 673 -35.95 -45.41 -16.52
N ASP A 674 -35.52 -44.48 -15.66
CA ASP A 674 -35.96 -43.08 -15.73
C ASP A 674 -34.90 -42.15 -16.36
N ILE A 675 -33.63 -42.59 -16.48
CA ILE A 675 -32.54 -41.78 -17.04
C ILE A 675 -31.95 -42.47 -18.29
N PRO A 676 -32.12 -41.89 -19.50
CA PRO A 676 -31.56 -42.47 -20.71
C PRO A 676 -30.03 -42.34 -20.75
N LEU A 677 -29.36 -43.40 -21.21
CA LEU A 677 -27.92 -43.41 -21.43
C LEU A 677 -27.57 -42.58 -22.67
N VAL A 678 -26.51 -41.79 -22.58
CA VAL A 678 -25.90 -41.09 -23.73
C VAL A 678 -24.56 -41.76 -24.00
N ASN A 679 -24.36 -42.29 -25.20
CA ASN A 679 -23.16 -43.06 -25.57
C ASN A 679 -22.83 -44.22 -24.60
N ASN A 680 -23.85 -44.98 -24.17
CA ASN A 680 -23.74 -46.06 -23.18
C ASN A 680 -23.22 -45.63 -21.80
N GLN A 681 -23.32 -44.34 -21.47
CA GLN A 681 -22.92 -43.77 -20.18
C GLN A 681 -24.08 -43.00 -19.56
N LEU A 682 -24.17 -43.07 -18.23
CA LEU A 682 -24.99 -42.18 -17.45
C LEU A 682 -24.48 -40.74 -17.63
N PRO A 683 -25.37 -39.74 -17.67
CA PRO A 683 -24.97 -38.34 -17.56
C PRO A 683 -24.11 -38.08 -16.31
N MET A 684 -23.22 -37.10 -16.38
CA MET A 684 -22.34 -36.76 -15.24
C MET A 684 -23.11 -36.28 -14.01
N ASN A 685 -24.37 -35.87 -14.12
CA ASN A 685 -25.20 -35.50 -12.98
C ASN A 685 -26.14 -36.63 -12.51
N ALA A 686 -26.00 -37.85 -13.06
CA ALA A 686 -26.87 -38.98 -12.73
C ALA A 686 -26.18 -40.05 -11.85
N THR A 687 -24.90 -39.89 -11.55
CA THR A 687 -24.10 -40.84 -10.74
C THR A 687 -24.10 -40.51 -9.24
N GLY A 688 -24.88 -39.50 -8.84
CA GLY A 688 -25.07 -39.08 -7.45
C GLY A 688 -26.24 -38.10 -7.37
N GLU A 689 -26.47 -37.58 -6.17
CA GLU A 689 -27.45 -36.54 -5.87
C GLU A 689 -26.90 -35.57 -4.84
N ILE A 690 -27.49 -34.38 -4.77
CA ILE A 690 -27.22 -33.41 -3.71
C ILE A 690 -28.49 -33.23 -2.88
N ILE A 691 -28.33 -33.37 -1.56
CA ILE A 691 -29.34 -33.00 -0.56
C ILE A 691 -28.85 -31.70 0.07
N VAL A 692 -29.66 -30.65 -0.02
CA VAL A 692 -29.36 -29.35 0.56
C VAL A 692 -30.31 -29.05 1.72
N SER A 693 -29.74 -28.71 2.87
CA SER A 693 -30.49 -28.36 4.07
C SER A 693 -30.00 -27.01 4.59
N ALA A 694 -30.86 -25.99 4.51
CA ALA A 694 -30.57 -24.70 5.11
C ALA A 694 -30.50 -24.83 6.64
N LEU A 695 -29.54 -24.14 7.26
CA LEU A 695 -29.29 -24.28 8.69
C LEU A 695 -30.22 -23.36 9.50
N PRO A 696 -30.79 -23.83 10.63
CA PRO A 696 -31.67 -23.04 11.47
C PRO A 696 -30.90 -21.92 12.20
N GLU A 697 -31.63 -20.98 12.80
CA GLU A 697 -31.04 -19.91 13.62
C GLU A 697 -30.21 -20.47 14.80
N GLU A 698 -30.64 -21.58 15.40
CA GLU A 698 -29.93 -22.27 16.49
C GLU A 698 -28.49 -22.66 16.11
N TYR A 699 -28.25 -22.96 14.82
CA TYR A 699 -26.90 -23.27 14.32
C TYR A 699 -26.00 -22.03 14.37
N ALA A 700 -26.52 -20.85 14.01
CA ALA A 700 -25.75 -19.61 14.00
C ALA A 700 -25.29 -19.16 15.41
N GLN A 701 -25.79 -19.83 16.46
CA GLN A 701 -25.49 -19.51 17.87
C GLN A 701 -24.57 -20.55 18.54
N ASN A 702 -24.06 -21.56 17.80
CA ASN A 702 -23.20 -22.60 18.34
C ASN A 702 -21.71 -22.33 18.05
N SER A 703 -20.85 -22.53 19.06
CA SER A 703 -19.40 -22.32 18.97
C SER A 703 -18.61 -23.50 18.36
N ASP A 704 -19.21 -24.69 18.25
CA ASP A 704 -18.57 -25.89 17.70
C ASP A 704 -19.43 -26.51 16.59
N ILE A 705 -19.13 -26.10 15.36
CA ILE A 705 -19.85 -26.48 14.13
C ILE A 705 -19.86 -28.00 13.92
N LYS A 706 -18.72 -28.67 14.17
CA LYS A 706 -18.60 -30.12 13.97
C LYS A 706 -19.47 -30.86 14.97
N LYS A 707 -19.38 -30.47 16.24
CA LYS A 707 -20.16 -31.06 17.30
C LYS A 707 -21.66 -30.86 17.09
N TRP A 708 -22.10 -29.68 16.62
CA TRP A 708 -23.51 -29.47 16.32
C TRP A 708 -24.01 -30.42 15.22
N LEU A 709 -23.23 -30.65 14.17
CA LEU A 709 -23.59 -31.58 13.10
C LEU A 709 -23.57 -33.05 13.55
N GLU A 710 -22.71 -33.42 14.50
CA GLU A 710 -22.72 -34.74 15.14
C GLU A 710 -24.00 -34.96 15.97
N ASP A 711 -24.46 -33.92 16.68
CA ASP A 711 -25.67 -33.96 17.50
C ASP A 711 -26.97 -33.92 16.66
N HIS A 712 -26.91 -33.48 15.39
CA HIS A 712 -28.07 -33.34 14.48
C HIS A 712 -27.88 -34.15 13.17
N PRO A 713 -27.81 -35.50 13.25
CA PRO A 713 -27.55 -36.35 12.09
C PRO A 713 -28.62 -36.27 11.00
N GLU A 714 -29.81 -35.77 11.28
CA GLU A 714 -30.88 -35.53 10.29
C GLU A 714 -30.50 -34.52 9.20
N TYR A 715 -29.51 -33.66 9.43
CA TYR A 715 -29.02 -32.71 8.42
C TYR A 715 -27.94 -33.29 7.51
N THR A 716 -27.39 -34.46 7.85
CA THR A 716 -26.28 -35.10 7.11
C THR A 716 -26.62 -36.49 6.57
N SER A 717 -27.60 -37.18 7.17
CA SER A 717 -28.05 -38.52 6.79
C SER A 717 -29.01 -38.53 5.60
N ALA A 718 -29.05 -39.66 4.88
CA ALA A 718 -30.07 -39.91 3.88
C ALA A 718 -31.45 -40.26 4.52
N PRO A 719 -32.57 -40.13 3.79
CA PRO A 719 -33.90 -40.58 4.21
C PRO A 719 -33.97 -42.04 4.68
N SER A 720 -34.81 -42.37 5.67
CA SER A 720 -34.98 -43.74 6.14
C SER A 720 -35.89 -44.58 5.22
N GLY A 721 -35.50 -45.84 4.99
CA GLY A 721 -36.26 -46.99 4.46
C GLY A 721 -37.33 -46.77 3.38
N ASN A 722 -37.12 -47.35 2.18
CA ASN A 722 -38.10 -47.61 1.11
C ASN A 722 -39.23 -46.57 0.96
N GLY A 723 -38.86 -45.29 0.82
CA GLY A 723 -39.79 -44.18 0.57
C GLY A 723 -40.41 -43.56 1.82
N GLY A 724 -39.64 -43.38 2.90
CA GLY A 724 -40.20 -43.10 4.22
C GLY A 724 -39.53 -42.03 5.11
N THR A 725 -38.89 -40.99 4.56
CA THR A 725 -39.08 -39.65 5.15
C THR A 725 -39.67 -38.74 4.10
N SER A 726 -40.93 -38.36 4.29
CA SER A 726 -41.55 -37.26 3.57
C SER A 726 -40.89 -35.95 4.03
N GLY A 727 -39.76 -35.59 3.40
CA GLY A 727 -39.32 -34.21 3.36
C GLY A 727 -40.23 -33.47 2.39
N ALA A 728 -40.95 -32.45 2.87
CA ALA A 728 -41.73 -31.62 1.96
C ALA A 728 -40.76 -30.85 1.04
N LEU A 729 -41.03 -30.90 -0.27
CA LEU A 729 -40.46 -29.94 -1.20
C LEU A 729 -40.88 -28.55 -0.72
N VAL A 730 -39.93 -27.64 -0.66
CA VAL A 730 -40.24 -26.22 -0.46
C VAL A 730 -41.20 -25.79 -1.58
N ASN A 731 -42.44 -25.48 -1.20
CA ASN A 731 -43.55 -24.99 -2.03
C ASN A 731 -43.12 -24.36 -3.37
N GLY A 732 -43.41 -25.04 -4.49
CA GLY A 732 -43.37 -24.48 -5.85
C GLY A 732 -41.99 -24.24 -6.48
N GLY A 733 -40.88 -24.57 -5.83
CA GLY A 733 -39.53 -24.38 -6.34
C GLY A 733 -38.88 -25.67 -6.82
N VAL A 734 -39.56 -26.48 -7.65
CA VAL A 734 -38.83 -27.50 -8.41
C VAL A 734 -37.95 -26.71 -9.38
N ASP A 735 -36.64 -27.00 -9.40
CA ASP A 735 -35.88 -26.79 -10.63
C ASP A 735 -36.76 -27.27 -11.79
N PRO A 736 -37.03 -26.44 -12.82
CA PRO A 736 -37.86 -26.83 -13.96
C PRO A 736 -37.42 -28.15 -14.61
N THR A 737 -36.21 -28.64 -14.32
CA THR A 737 -35.65 -29.87 -14.87
C THR A 737 -35.75 -31.12 -13.96
N GLY A 738 -36.28 -31.00 -12.73
CA GLY A 738 -36.56 -32.15 -11.86
C GLY A 738 -35.32 -32.87 -11.29
N ARG A 739 -34.18 -32.19 -11.18
CA ARG A 739 -32.88 -32.80 -10.83
C ARG A 739 -32.52 -32.86 -9.33
N PHE A 740 -33.31 -32.25 -8.45
CA PHE A 740 -32.96 -32.09 -7.04
C PHE A 740 -34.05 -32.63 -6.11
N ALA A 741 -33.63 -33.28 -5.02
CA ALA A 741 -34.49 -33.60 -3.89
C ALA A 741 -34.22 -32.60 -2.75
N PHE A 742 -35.13 -31.65 -2.57
CA PHE A 742 -35.06 -30.65 -1.50
C PHE A 742 -35.70 -31.21 -0.24
N VAL A 743 -34.93 -31.37 0.83
CA VAL A 743 -35.43 -31.87 2.13
C VAL A 743 -35.42 -30.72 3.12
N GLN A 744 -36.60 -30.17 3.40
CA GLN A 744 -36.77 -29.25 4.53
C GLN A 744 -37.04 -30.10 5.78
N SER A 745 -36.09 -30.14 6.73
CA SER A 745 -36.33 -30.69 8.06
C SER A 745 -37.05 -29.62 8.89
N TYR A 746 -38.36 -29.78 9.12
CA TYR A 746 -39.05 -29.07 10.19
C TYR A 746 -39.88 -30.03 11.03
N ASN A 747 -39.61 -30.02 12.33
CA ASN A 747 -40.39 -30.72 13.34
C ASN A 747 -41.83 -30.19 13.39
N ASN A 748 -42.75 -31.15 13.42
CA ASN A 748 -44.15 -31.08 13.86
C ASN A 748 -45.12 -30.19 13.06
N SER A 749 -45.87 -30.87 12.17
CA SER A 749 -47.20 -30.49 11.63
C SER A 749 -47.22 -29.54 10.42
N ALA A 750 -47.15 -30.08 9.21
CA ALA A 750 -47.61 -29.40 7.99
C ALA A 750 -48.19 -30.41 6.99
N GLY A 751 -49.24 -30.00 6.28
CA GLY A 751 -50.23 -30.84 5.61
C GLY A 751 -49.77 -31.70 4.43
N THR A 752 -50.62 -32.69 4.14
CA THR A 752 -50.56 -33.66 3.04
C THR A 752 -50.42 -33.01 1.66
N ASP A 753 -49.30 -33.22 0.95
CA ASP A 753 -49.25 -33.64 -0.48
C ASP A 753 -47.81 -33.75 -1.04
N GLY A 754 -47.43 -34.95 -1.53
CA GLY A 754 -46.33 -35.21 -2.51
C GLY A 754 -45.01 -35.83 -2.00
N PRO A 755 -44.58 -37.03 -2.48
CA PRO A 755 -43.31 -37.67 -2.08
C PRO A 755 -42.09 -37.15 -2.86
N ALA A 756 -40.98 -36.87 -2.16
CA ALA A 756 -39.66 -36.66 -2.76
C ALA A 756 -38.93 -38.01 -2.89
N ASP A 757 -38.74 -38.51 -4.10
CA ASP A 757 -38.05 -39.78 -4.37
C ASP A 757 -36.51 -39.60 -4.35
N THR A 758 -35.88 -39.46 -3.18
CA THR A 758 -34.41 -39.61 -3.05
C THR A 758 -33.98 -41.05 -3.35
N ARG A 759 -32.83 -41.25 -3.98
CA ARG A 759 -32.37 -42.59 -4.39
C ARG A 759 -31.49 -43.27 -3.35
N CYS A 760 -30.77 -42.48 -2.55
CA CYS A 760 -30.07 -42.97 -1.38
C CYS A 760 -31.02 -43.13 -0.19
N TYR A 761 -30.74 -44.11 0.67
CA TYR A 761 -31.57 -44.39 1.84
C TYR A 761 -30.73 -44.97 2.98
N VAL A 762 -31.30 -44.92 4.18
CA VAL A 762 -30.77 -45.51 5.41
C VAL A 762 -31.58 -46.74 5.77
N ASP A 763 -30.92 -47.85 6.09
CA ASP A 763 -31.59 -49.08 6.53
C ASP A 763 -32.01 -49.01 8.02
N GLY A 764 -32.70 -50.05 8.51
CA GLY A 764 -33.17 -50.11 9.90
C GLY A 764 -32.07 -50.10 10.97
N ASN A 765 -30.79 -50.22 10.57
CA ASN A 765 -29.63 -50.16 11.46
C ASN A 765 -28.89 -48.82 11.38
N GLY A 766 -29.41 -47.83 10.64
CA GLY A 766 -28.77 -46.52 10.49
C GLY A 766 -27.66 -46.49 9.44
N THR A 767 -27.55 -47.50 8.56
CA THR A 767 -26.47 -47.60 7.57
C THR A 767 -26.89 -47.05 6.20
N GLU A 768 -26.09 -46.13 5.62
CA GLU A 768 -26.39 -45.51 4.32
C GLU A 768 -26.07 -46.42 3.12
N SER A 769 -26.96 -46.44 2.12
CA SER A 769 -26.76 -47.13 0.84
C SER A 769 -25.77 -46.44 -0.11
N CYS A 770 -25.39 -45.18 0.15
CA CYS A 770 -24.54 -44.33 -0.70
C CYS A 770 -23.38 -43.70 0.08
N ALA A 771 -22.32 -43.29 -0.62
CA ALA A 771 -21.26 -42.50 0.00
C ALA A 771 -21.71 -41.07 0.24
N SER A 772 -21.44 -40.50 1.41
CA SER A 772 -21.68 -39.08 1.68
C SER A 772 -20.40 -38.25 1.63
N ILE A 773 -20.52 -37.05 1.07
CA ILE A 773 -19.56 -35.97 1.17
C ILE A 773 -20.33 -34.75 1.64
N THR A 774 -20.00 -34.23 2.82
CA THR A 774 -20.73 -33.11 3.42
C THR A 774 -19.85 -31.87 3.47
N PHE A 775 -20.40 -30.69 3.19
CA PHE A 775 -19.73 -29.40 3.40
C PHE A 775 -20.76 -28.31 3.67
N LEU A 776 -20.34 -27.18 4.22
CA LEU A 776 -21.20 -26.03 4.49
C LEU A 776 -20.86 -24.89 3.54
N THR A 777 -21.87 -24.19 3.04
CA THR A 777 -21.64 -23.01 2.19
C THR A 777 -22.82 -22.04 2.22
N GLY A 778 -22.52 -20.75 2.08
CA GLY A 778 -23.47 -19.68 1.76
C GLY A 778 -23.38 -19.22 0.30
N GLN A 779 -22.57 -19.90 -0.51
CA GLN A 779 -22.22 -19.50 -1.88
C GLN A 779 -22.84 -20.43 -2.93
N PRO A 780 -23.17 -19.92 -4.11
CA PRO A 780 -23.42 -20.74 -5.28
C PRO A 780 -22.16 -21.51 -5.62
N PHE A 781 -22.28 -22.78 -5.99
CA PHE A 781 -21.11 -23.62 -6.17
C PHE A 781 -21.23 -24.56 -7.37
N ARG A 782 -20.06 -25.01 -7.82
CA ARG A 782 -19.90 -26.12 -8.76
C ARG A 782 -19.12 -27.20 -8.05
N ILE A 783 -19.60 -28.43 -8.11
CA ILE A 783 -18.91 -29.57 -7.54
C ILE A 783 -18.63 -30.62 -8.59
N ASN A 784 -17.39 -31.13 -8.57
CA ASN A 784 -17.00 -32.30 -9.33
C ASN A 784 -16.44 -33.36 -8.39
N VAL A 785 -17.04 -34.55 -8.40
CA VAL A 785 -16.55 -35.72 -7.66
C VAL A 785 -16.16 -36.79 -8.65
N ARG A 786 -14.89 -37.19 -8.64
CA ARG A 786 -14.38 -38.31 -9.46
C ARG A 786 -14.09 -39.50 -8.58
N VAL A 787 -14.54 -40.68 -9.02
CA VAL A 787 -14.34 -41.94 -8.32
C VAL A 787 -13.36 -42.78 -9.10
N PHE A 788 -12.35 -43.28 -8.42
CA PHE A 788 -11.37 -44.22 -8.95
C PHE A 788 -11.36 -45.50 -8.13
N ASP A 789 -10.99 -46.61 -8.73
CA ASP A 789 -10.65 -47.82 -7.98
C ASP A 789 -9.31 -47.63 -7.23
N HIS A 790 -8.98 -48.59 -6.37
CA HIS A 790 -7.71 -48.60 -5.63
C HIS A 790 -6.43 -48.66 -6.49
N LEU A 791 -6.55 -48.97 -7.79
CA LEU A 791 -5.45 -48.98 -8.76
C LEU A 791 -5.35 -47.67 -9.54
N GLY A 792 -6.28 -46.72 -9.33
CA GLY A 792 -6.32 -45.43 -10.00
C GLY A 792 -7.07 -45.44 -11.33
N HIS A 793 -7.82 -46.50 -11.67
CA HIS A 793 -8.67 -46.49 -12.85
C HIS A 793 -9.96 -45.72 -12.60
N PHE A 794 -10.41 -44.97 -13.60
CA PHE A 794 -11.65 -44.22 -13.54
C PHE A 794 -12.88 -45.13 -13.43
N VAL A 795 -13.78 -44.81 -12.50
CA VAL A 795 -15.03 -45.56 -12.25
C VAL A 795 -16.25 -44.75 -12.64
N SER A 796 -16.38 -43.53 -12.10
CA SER A 796 -17.50 -42.62 -12.36
C SER A 796 -17.15 -41.17 -12.02
N GLN A 797 -17.94 -40.24 -12.53
CA GLN A 797 -17.82 -38.81 -12.28
C GLN A 797 -19.20 -38.19 -12.06
N TYR A 798 -19.35 -37.53 -10.92
CA TYR A 798 -20.46 -36.64 -10.62
C TYR A 798 -20.06 -35.18 -10.88
N ASN A 799 -20.90 -34.42 -11.57
CA ASN A 799 -20.71 -33.00 -11.81
C ASN A 799 -22.04 -32.26 -11.70
N GLU A 800 -22.11 -31.24 -10.86
CA GLU A 800 -23.33 -30.46 -10.67
C GLU A 800 -23.03 -29.00 -10.32
N THR A 801 -23.98 -28.10 -10.61
CA THR A 801 -23.89 -26.66 -10.32
C THR A 801 -25.16 -26.17 -9.64
N ILE A 802 -25.00 -25.49 -8.51
CA ILE A 802 -26.07 -24.71 -7.88
C ILE A 802 -25.89 -23.24 -8.29
N THR A 803 -26.91 -22.68 -8.94
CA THR A 803 -26.90 -21.28 -9.37
C THR A 803 -27.18 -20.35 -8.20
N LYS A 804 -26.94 -19.05 -8.41
CA LYS A 804 -27.24 -18.03 -7.40
C LYS A 804 -28.72 -18.01 -7.03
N GLU A 805 -29.60 -18.08 -8.02
CA GLU A 805 -31.04 -18.02 -7.82
C GLU A 805 -31.51 -19.21 -6.98
N ALA A 806 -30.97 -20.41 -7.22
CA ALA A 806 -31.26 -21.59 -6.42
C ALA A 806 -30.74 -21.44 -4.99
N MET A 807 -29.51 -20.95 -4.82
CA MET A 807 -28.90 -20.75 -3.51
C MET A 807 -29.66 -19.70 -2.67
N ASP A 808 -30.06 -18.58 -3.29
CA ASP A 808 -30.82 -17.53 -2.61
C ASP A 808 -32.20 -18.05 -2.15
N VAL A 809 -32.87 -18.92 -2.92
CA VAL A 809 -34.12 -19.56 -2.50
C VAL A 809 -33.92 -20.48 -1.29
N ILE A 810 -32.80 -21.21 -1.26
CA ILE A 810 -32.44 -22.11 -0.16
C ILE A 810 -32.16 -21.32 1.11
N LEU A 811 -31.26 -20.33 1.04
CA LEU A 811 -30.79 -19.58 2.21
C LEU A 811 -31.89 -18.73 2.85
N ASN A 812 -32.85 -18.25 2.06
CA ASN A 812 -33.99 -17.48 2.57
C ASN A 812 -35.04 -18.32 3.33
N LYS A 813 -34.81 -19.63 3.53
CA LYS A 813 -35.70 -20.51 4.29
C LYS A 813 -34.95 -21.25 5.39
N PRO A 814 -35.39 -21.19 6.66
CA PRO A 814 -36.57 -20.46 7.15
C PRO A 814 -36.46 -18.94 6.99
N SER A 815 -37.61 -18.28 6.82
CA SER A 815 -37.66 -16.81 6.78
C SER A 815 -37.13 -16.24 8.10
N ALA A 816 -36.39 -15.14 8.03
CA ALA A 816 -35.92 -14.44 9.23
C ALA A 816 -37.07 -14.14 10.23
N PRO A 817 -36.79 -14.09 11.54
CA PRO A 817 -37.77 -13.75 12.57
C PRO A 817 -38.55 -12.45 12.27
N ALA A 818 -39.80 -12.37 12.72
CA ALA A 818 -40.67 -11.21 12.49
C ALA A 818 -40.04 -9.91 13.02
N GLY A 819 -39.90 -8.89 12.17
CA GLY A 819 -39.26 -7.61 12.48
C GLY A 819 -37.86 -7.41 11.87
N GLN A 820 -37.31 -8.43 11.21
CA GLN A 820 -35.98 -8.44 10.63
C GLN A 820 -36.05 -8.71 9.11
N SER A 821 -36.08 -7.67 8.28
CA SER A 821 -36.41 -7.86 6.85
C SER A 821 -35.22 -7.95 5.88
N GLN A 822 -34.12 -7.20 6.07
CA GLN A 822 -33.08 -7.08 5.05
C GLN A 822 -31.79 -6.39 5.53
N CYS A 823 -30.65 -6.76 4.95
CA CYS A 823 -29.41 -5.99 5.03
C CYS A 823 -29.28 -5.09 3.81
N THR A 824 -28.52 -4.01 3.93
CA THR A 824 -28.16 -3.15 2.80
C THR A 824 -26.67 -3.26 2.51
N ASP A 825 -26.30 -3.44 1.25
CA ASP A 825 -24.91 -3.26 0.81
C ASP A 825 -24.58 -1.77 0.91
N ASN A 826 -23.70 -1.41 1.85
CA ASN A 826 -23.34 -0.02 2.12
C ASN A 826 -22.65 0.71 0.95
N ILE A 827 -22.16 -0.03 -0.06
CA ILE A 827 -21.54 0.54 -1.26
C ILE A 827 -22.59 0.76 -2.35
N THR A 828 -23.36 -0.28 -2.67
CA THR A 828 -24.31 -0.24 -3.79
C THR A 828 -25.72 0.20 -3.40
N HIS A 829 -26.00 0.31 -2.10
CA HIS A 829 -27.31 0.54 -1.50
C HIS A 829 -28.36 -0.53 -1.90
N THR A 830 -27.90 -1.69 -2.39
CA THR A 830 -28.78 -2.81 -2.74
C THR A 830 -29.24 -3.51 -1.47
N MET A 831 -30.53 -3.79 -1.34
CA MET A 831 -31.09 -4.51 -0.20
C MET A 831 -31.14 -6.02 -0.48
N TYR A 832 -30.76 -6.80 0.51
CA TYR A 832 -30.74 -8.26 0.49
C TYR A 832 -31.63 -8.80 1.61
N PRO A 833 -32.58 -9.71 1.32
CA PRO A 833 -33.44 -10.30 2.34
C PRO A 833 -32.61 -11.07 3.36
N ALA A 834 -32.98 -10.96 4.64
CA ALA A 834 -32.27 -11.63 5.73
C ALA A 834 -32.55 -13.14 5.73
N ALA A 835 -31.47 -13.94 5.72
CA ALA A 835 -31.49 -15.37 5.97
C ALA A 835 -31.29 -15.66 7.46
N ALA A 836 -31.85 -16.78 7.96
CA ALA A 836 -31.71 -17.17 9.36
C ALA A 836 -30.25 -17.39 9.78
N SER A 837 -29.53 -18.28 9.08
CA SER A 837 -28.09 -18.51 9.29
C SER A 837 -27.22 -18.07 8.11
N GLY A 838 -27.80 -17.95 6.91
CA GLY A 838 -27.07 -17.71 5.66
C GLY A 838 -26.21 -18.87 5.19
N LEU A 839 -26.28 -20.02 5.85
CA LEU A 839 -25.49 -21.20 5.52
C LEU A 839 -26.43 -22.39 5.26
N ALA A 840 -25.99 -23.26 4.36
CA ALA A 840 -26.64 -24.54 4.12
C ALA A 840 -25.62 -25.69 4.25
N VAL A 841 -26.08 -26.82 4.79
CA VAL A 841 -25.37 -28.09 4.71
C VAL A 841 -25.66 -28.70 3.35
N ILE A 842 -24.59 -28.97 2.61
CA ILE A 842 -24.62 -29.65 1.33
C ILE A 842 -24.14 -31.07 1.53
N ASN A 843 -25.01 -32.04 1.24
CA ASN A 843 -24.67 -33.46 1.28
C ASN A 843 -24.70 -34.01 -0.13
N VAL A 844 -23.52 -34.32 -0.67
CA VAL A 844 -23.38 -34.99 -1.96
C VAL A 844 -23.38 -36.49 -1.71
N LYS A 845 -24.42 -37.17 -2.19
CA LYS A 845 -24.58 -38.61 -2.07
C LYS A 845 -24.16 -39.28 -3.38
N MET A 846 -23.04 -40.01 -3.34
CA MET A 846 -22.51 -40.72 -4.51
C MET A 846 -23.08 -42.13 -4.58
N TYR A 847 -23.70 -42.47 -5.71
CA TYR A 847 -24.25 -43.81 -5.93
C TYR A 847 -23.13 -44.84 -6.13
N PRO A 848 -23.28 -46.09 -5.65
CA PRO A 848 -22.30 -47.15 -5.86
C PRO A 848 -22.40 -47.77 -7.27
N VAL A 849 -22.31 -46.93 -8.31
CA VAL A 849 -22.41 -47.30 -9.73
C VAL A 849 -21.27 -46.69 -10.56
N SER A 850 -20.87 -47.38 -11.62
CA SER A 850 -19.93 -46.89 -12.62
C SER A 850 -20.62 -45.92 -13.58
N GLN A 851 -19.82 -45.20 -14.38
CA GLN A 851 -20.35 -44.31 -15.41
C GLN A 851 -21.22 -45.06 -16.44
N SER A 852 -21.02 -46.36 -16.63
CA SER A 852 -21.83 -47.19 -17.52
C SER A 852 -23.12 -47.72 -16.87
N GLY A 853 -23.50 -47.22 -15.69
CA GLY A 853 -24.69 -47.67 -14.95
C GLY A 853 -24.57 -49.06 -14.33
N ARG A 854 -23.35 -49.61 -14.18
CA ARG A 854 -23.14 -50.92 -13.54
C ARG A 854 -22.80 -50.74 -12.07
N LYS A 855 -23.36 -51.57 -11.19
CA LYS A 855 -23.04 -51.49 -9.76
C LYS A 855 -21.57 -51.84 -9.48
N ILE A 856 -20.86 -51.06 -8.67
CA ILE A 856 -19.41 -51.22 -8.41
C ILE A 856 -19.12 -52.30 -7.37
N ALA A 857 -18.07 -53.10 -7.53
CA ALA A 857 -17.75 -54.23 -6.66
C ALA A 857 -17.41 -53.81 -5.21
N THR A 858 -17.53 -54.74 -4.25
CA THR A 858 -16.99 -54.59 -2.90
C THR A 858 -15.48 -54.31 -2.99
N GLY A 859 -15.01 -53.25 -2.34
CA GLY A 859 -13.59 -52.87 -2.36
C GLY A 859 -13.35 -51.40 -1.99
N PRO A 860 -12.06 -50.99 -1.91
CA PRO A 860 -11.67 -49.60 -1.70
C PRO A 860 -11.71 -48.76 -2.98
N TYR A 861 -12.21 -47.53 -2.85
CA TYR A 861 -12.30 -46.52 -3.91
C TYR A 861 -11.73 -45.18 -3.43
N ILE A 862 -11.26 -44.37 -4.38
CA ILE A 862 -10.69 -43.05 -4.16
C ILE A 862 -11.67 -42.02 -4.70
N TYR A 863 -12.11 -41.09 -3.87
CA TYR A 863 -12.97 -39.97 -4.23
C TYR A 863 -12.14 -38.70 -4.27
N GLN A 864 -12.07 -38.07 -5.43
CA GLN A 864 -11.46 -36.76 -5.61
C GLN A 864 -12.55 -35.72 -5.79
N VAL A 865 -12.63 -34.78 -4.86
CA VAL A 865 -13.61 -33.70 -4.82
C VAL A 865 -12.93 -32.40 -5.24
N ALA A 866 -13.52 -31.71 -6.20
CA ALA A 866 -13.19 -30.35 -6.56
C ALA A 866 -14.45 -29.49 -6.40
N LEU A 867 -14.43 -28.59 -5.43
CA LEU A 867 -15.49 -27.63 -5.13
C LEU A 867 -15.04 -26.24 -5.57
N ILE A 868 -15.91 -25.53 -6.29
CA ILE A 868 -15.70 -24.16 -6.71
C ILE A 868 -16.89 -23.34 -6.22
N GLU A 869 -16.66 -22.42 -5.29
CA GLU A 869 -17.67 -21.51 -4.75
C GLU A 869 -17.52 -20.14 -5.41
N GLN A 870 -18.61 -19.65 -5.98
CA GLN A 870 -18.66 -18.37 -6.69
C GLN A 870 -18.91 -17.22 -5.71
N PRO A 871 -18.42 -16.01 -5.99
CA PRO A 871 -18.69 -14.85 -5.15
C PRO A 871 -20.19 -14.66 -4.91
N ASN A 872 -20.57 -14.43 -3.64
CA ASN A 872 -21.97 -14.22 -3.28
C ASN A 872 -22.15 -13.14 -2.23
N LYS A 873 -23.19 -12.32 -2.43
CA LYS A 873 -23.59 -11.25 -1.54
C LYS A 873 -24.95 -11.59 -0.95
N HIS A 874 -25.04 -11.67 0.36
CA HIS A 874 -26.27 -12.06 1.06
C HIS A 874 -26.33 -11.45 2.47
N CYS A 875 -27.48 -11.58 3.13
CA CYS A 875 -27.73 -11.05 4.47
C CYS A 875 -27.97 -12.19 5.45
N VAL A 876 -27.30 -12.16 6.60
CA VAL A 876 -27.42 -13.19 7.64
C VAL A 876 -27.84 -12.57 8.96
N ASN A 877 -28.68 -13.27 9.73
CA ASN A 877 -28.93 -12.93 11.12
C ASN A 877 -27.92 -13.68 12.02
N PHE A 878 -27.03 -12.94 12.66
CA PHE A 878 -26.02 -13.51 13.57
C PHE A 878 -26.06 -12.76 14.90
N GLY A 879 -26.29 -13.50 15.99
CA GLY A 879 -26.44 -12.92 17.33
C GLY A 879 -27.59 -11.91 17.44
N GLY A 880 -28.69 -12.11 16.70
CA GLY A 880 -29.84 -11.19 16.68
C GLY A 880 -29.61 -9.90 15.88
N THR A 881 -28.47 -9.77 15.19
CA THR A 881 -28.13 -8.62 14.35
C THR A 881 -28.02 -9.04 12.88
N GLN A 882 -28.55 -8.20 11.99
CA GLN A 882 -28.42 -8.38 10.55
C GLN A 882 -27.03 -7.97 10.07
N ASN A 883 -26.36 -8.88 9.37
CA ASN A 883 -25.02 -8.70 8.87
C ASN A 883 -24.98 -8.95 7.36
N PHE A 884 -24.52 -7.96 6.60
CA PHE A 884 -24.25 -8.12 5.18
C PHE A 884 -22.95 -8.90 5.01
N VAL A 885 -22.94 -9.92 4.16
CA VAL A 885 -21.79 -10.77 3.89
C VAL A 885 -21.44 -10.67 2.40
N ASP A 886 -20.16 -10.41 2.10
CA ASP A 886 -19.60 -10.40 0.75
C ASP A 886 -18.51 -11.49 0.64
N GLU A 887 -18.94 -12.69 0.23
CA GLU A 887 -18.06 -13.83 0.10
C GLU A 887 -17.31 -13.81 -1.24
N ALA A 888 -15.99 -13.99 -1.16
CA ALA A 888 -15.12 -14.06 -2.33
C ALA A 888 -15.15 -15.45 -2.98
N TYR A 889 -14.59 -15.57 -4.18
CA TYR A 889 -14.41 -16.85 -4.86
C TYR A 889 -13.54 -17.80 -4.02
N LYS A 890 -13.96 -19.06 -3.86
CA LYS A 890 -13.17 -20.11 -3.18
C LYS A 890 -13.05 -21.35 -4.04
N ARG A 891 -11.92 -22.07 -3.90
CA ARG A 891 -11.70 -23.36 -4.56
C ARG A 891 -11.11 -24.33 -3.55
N THR A 892 -11.78 -25.47 -3.38
CA THR A 892 -11.39 -26.51 -2.44
C THR A 892 -11.16 -27.83 -3.18
N HIS A 893 -10.05 -28.49 -2.87
CA HIS A 893 -9.76 -29.83 -3.35
C HIS A 893 -9.61 -30.77 -2.16
N PHE A 894 -10.25 -31.93 -2.24
CA PHE A 894 -10.19 -32.93 -1.20
C PHE A 894 -10.13 -34.33 -1.80
N THR A 895 -9.36 -35.21 -1.19
CA THR A 895 -9.26 -36.61 -1.61
C THR A 895 -9.52 -37.50 -0.41
N MET A 896 -10.48 -38.42 -0.54
CA MET A 896 -10.74 -39.45 0.46
C MET A 896 -10.65 -40.85 -0.13
N LYS A 897 -10.24 -41.82 0.70
CA LYS A 897 -10.26 -43.24 0.35
C LYS A 897 -11.35 -43.92 1.18
N ARG A 898 -12.27 -44.60 0.51
CA ARG A 898 -13.41 -45.23 1.17
C ARG A 898 -13.73 -46.59 0.57
N GLY A 899 -13.91 -47.58 1.44
CA GLY A 899 -14.28 -48.94 1.07
C GLY A 899 -15.77 -49.21 1.23
N TYR A 900 -16.26 -50.20 0.48
CA TYR A 900 -17.64 -50.67 0.52
C TYR A 900 -17.64 -52.18 0.60
N ARG A 901 -18.38 -52.76 1.53
CA ARG A 901 -18.72 -54.18 1.56
C ARG A 901 -20.23 -54.33 1.44
N ARG A 902 -20.68 -54.95 0.34
CA ARG A 902 -22.10 -55.27 0.20
C ARG A 902 -22.46 -56.40 1.15
N ILE A 903 -23.45 -56.16 1.99
CA ILE A 903 -24.07 -57.21 2.80
C ILE A 903 -25.19 -57.82 1.96
N ASN A 904 -25.14 -59.13 1.72
CA ASN A 904 -26.34 -59.83 1.25
C ASN A 904 -27.26 -59.95 2.46
N GLN A 905 -28.42 -59.26 2.42
CA GLN A 905 -29.52 -59.58 3.32
C GLN A 905 -30.19 -60.87 2.88
#